data_AF-A0A8D1PWR5-F1
#
_entry.id   AF-A0A8D1PWR5-F1
#
_cell.length_a   1.000
_cell.length_b   1.000
_cell.length_c   1.000
_cell.angle_alpha   90.00
_cell.angle_beta   90.00
_cell.angle_gamma   90.00
#
_symmetry.space_group_name_H-M   'P 1'
#
loop_
_entity.id
_entity.type
_entity.pdbx_description
1 polymer ?
#
loop_
_entity_poly.entity_id
_entity_poly.type
_entity_poly.pdbx_seq_one_letter_code
_entity_poly.pdbx_strand_id
1 'polypeptide(L)'
;MDSGPRLTSVFTLLFSGLWHLGLTAANYNCDDPLASLLSPMAFSSSSDLTGAHSPAQLNRRAGTGGWSPADSNAQQWLQMDLGNRVEITAVATQGRHGSSDWVTSYSLMFSDTGRNWKQYKQEDSIWTFAGNMNADSVMHHKLLHSVRARFIRFVPLEWNPSGKIGMRVEVYGCSYKSDVADFDGRSSLLYRFNQKLMSTLKDVISLKFKSMQGDGVLFHGEGQRGDQITLELQKGRLALHLNLDDSKPRLSSSPPSATLGSLLDDQHWHSVLLERVGKQVNFTVDKHTQHFRTKGEADALDIDYELSFGGIPVPGKPGTFLKKNFHGCMENLYYNGVNIIDLAKRRKHQIYTVGNVTFSCSEPQIVPITFVNSSSSYLLLPGTPQLDGLSVSFQFRTWNQDGLLLSTMLSEGSGTLLLSLEGGRLRLVIQKMTERAAEILTGRNLNDGLWHLLSINAWRNRITLTLDNDAASPAQDTSRMQIYSGNSYYFGGCPDNLTDSQCLNPTKAFQGCMRLIFIDNQPKDLISVQQGSLGNFSDLHVDLCSIKDRCLPNYCEHGGSCSQSWTTFYCNCTDTGYVGATCHNSLYEQSCEVYRHQGNTAGFFYIDSDGSGPLAPFQVYCNITEDKIWTSVQHNHMELTHVRGASAEKPYSMVLDYKGSLEQLTAVIDSSEHCEQEVAYHCKRSRLLNTPDGAPLTWWIGRSNERHPYWGGAPPGVQQCDCGLDESCLDIRHFCNCDADQEEWTNDTGFLSFKDHLPVTQIVITDTNRSNSEAAWRIGPLRCYGDRHFWNAVSFYTEASYLHFPTFHAEFSADISFFFKTTALSGVFLENLGIKDFIRLEISSPSEITFAIDVGNGPIELIVQSPALLNDNQWHYVRAERNLKETSLQVDSLPRVTKKTSEEGHFRLQLNSQLFVGGTSSRQKGFLGCIRSLHLNGQKLDLEERAKVTSGVRPGCPGHCSSYGSTCHNGGKCVEKHSGYFCDCTTSPYEGPFCKKGSLQVRYQLSKEEIHVFTIDTENFANRRLHHLKINREGRGLTIQVDEQLRLSYNFSPEAEFRAGKSLTLGKVTETLGLDAEVAKANILGFIGCLASVQYNHIAPLKAALRHATIAPVTIQGTLTESSCSSVMDSDVNAVTTVHSSSDLFGKTDEREPLTNAVRSDSAVIGGVIAVVIFIIISVIGIMTRFLYQHRQSHRTNQMEKEYPENLDTSFRNDIDLQSTVSECKREYFI
;
A
#
# COMPACT_ATOMS: atom_id res chain seq x y z
N MET A 1 19.55 -46.07 79.05
CA MET A 1 18.44 -45.63 79.91
C MET A 1 17.30 -45.30 78.96
N ASP A 2 16.61 -46.34 78.52
CA ASP A 2 15.36 -46.85 79.13
C ASP A 2 14.21 -45.90 78.77
N SER A 3 13.09 -46.29 78.19
CA SER A 3 12.51 -47.59 77.88
C SER A 3 11.16 -47.27 77.21
N GLY A 4 10.78 -47.98 76.15
CA GLY A 4 9.37 -48.01 75.71
C GLY A 4 8.48 -48.66 76.79
N PRO A 5 7.15 -48.53 76.74
CA PRO A 5 6.40 -49.34 75.77
C PRO A 5 5.09 -48.75 75.20
N ARG A 6 4.85 -49.14 73.94
CA ARG A 6 3.63 -49.65 73.27
C ARG A 6 2.23 -49.41 73.85
N LEU A 7 1.32 -49.13 72.89
CA LEU A 7 0.04 -49.79 72.55
C LEU A 7 -1.05 -48.71 72.32
N THR A 8 -1.89 -48.68 71.29
CA THR A 8 -2.11 -49.47 70.06
C THR A 8 -3.25 -48.80 69.30
N SER A 9 -3.18 -48.81 67.97
CA SER A 9 -4.32 -49.08 67.08
C SER A 9 -5.54 -48.14 67.07
N VAL A 10 -5.40 -46.99 66.38
CA VAL A 10 -6.49 -46.38 65.56
C VAL A 10 -5.98 -45.76 64.24
N PHE A 11 -4.68 -45.53 64.03
CA PHE A 11 -4.18 -44.76 62.88
C PHE A 11 -3.48 -45.58 61.77
N THR A 12 -4.17 -46.56 61.18
CA THR A 12 -3.65 -47.33 60.01
C THR A 12 -4.63 -47.41 58.83
N LEU A 13 -5.48 -46.39 58.64
CA LEU A 13 -6.32 -46.24 57.43
C LEU A 13 -6.34 -44.82 56.82
N LEU A 14 -5.43 -43.92 57.22
CA LEU A 14 -5.41 -42.52 56.74
C LEU A 14 -4.07 -42.04 56.14
N PHE A 15 -3.15 -42.95 55.81
CA PHE A 15 -1.84 -42.59 55.21
C PHE A 15 -1.54 -43.30 53.88
N SER A 16 -2.55 -43.50 53.03
CA SER A 16 -2.38 -43.85 51.61
C SER A 16 -3.05 -42.87 50.64
N GLY A 17 -3.52 -41.70 51.12
CA GLY A 17 -4.33 -40.75 50.34
C GLY A 17 -3.70 -39.39 50.01
N LEU A 18 -2.42 -39.13 50.32
CA LEU A 18 -1.84 -37.77 50.26
C LEU A 18 -0.43 -37.71 49.62
N TRP A 19 -0.15 -38.58 48.65
CA TRP A 19 1.05 -38.50 47.77
C TRP A 19 0.72 -38.23 46.30
N HIS A 20 -0.48 -37.73 46.02
CA HIS A 20 -0.86 -37.20 44.71
C HIS A 20 -1.76 -35.99 44.95
N LEU A 21 -1.19 -34.78 44.97
CA LEU A 21 -1.82 -33.47 44.73
C LEU A 21 -0.94 -32.41 45.40
N GLY A 22 0.08 -31.95 44.67
CA GLY A 22 1.04 -30.95 45.15
C GLY A 22 2.14 -30.66 44.13
N LEU A 23 1.77 -30.52 42.86
CA LEU A 23 2.67 -30.15 41.76
C LEU A 23 1.85 -29.35 40.74
N THR A 24 1.40 -28.16 41.13
CA THR A 24 0.85 -27.19 40.17
C THR A 24 1.26 -25.79 40.62
N ALA A 25 1.86 -25.05 39.69
CA ALA A 25 2.46 -23.72 39.79
C ALA A 25 3.95 -23.67 40.20
N ALA A 26 4.80 -24.47 39.54
CA ALA A 26 6.10 -23.94 39.13
C ALA A 26 5.88 -23.11 37.84
N ASN A 27 6.57 -21.97 37.70
CA ASN A 27 6.66 -21.24 36.43
C ASN A 27 6.95 -22.24 35.31
N TYR A 28 6.00 -22.45 34.39
CA TYR A 28 6.15 -23.34 33.25
C TYR A 28 7.10 -22.67 32.25
N ASN A 29 8.41 -22.79 32.49
CA ASN A 29 9.43 -22.27 31.59
C ASN A 29 9.81 -23.42 30.63
N CYS A 30 9.32 -23.37 29.39
CA CYS A 30 9.56 -24.40 28.37
C CYS A 30 10.94 -24.23 27.71
N ASP A 31 12.00 -24.19 28.51
CA ASP A 31 13.37 -23.90 28.07
C ASP A 31 14.38 -24.95 28.62
N ASP A 32 13.92 -26.18 28.91
CA ASP A 32 14.78 -27.26 29.43
C ASP A 32 15.63 -27.90 28.32
N PRO A 33 16.90 -28.30 28.60
CA PRO A 33 17.74 -28.99 27.61
C PRO A 33 17.23 -30.41 27.33
N LEU A 34 17.09 -30.76 26.06
CA LEU A 34 16.51 -32.03 25.62
C LEU A 34 17.57 -33.02 25.15
N ALA A 35 18.64 -32.57 24.51
CA ALA A 35 19.65 -33.43 23.89
C ALA A 35 20.58 -34.11 24.90
N SER A 36 20.90 -33.43 26.00
CA SER A 36 21.71 -33.97 27.10
C SER A 36 21.13 -35.24 27.74
N LEU A 37 19.81 -35.46 27.62
CA LEU A 37 19.08 -36.61 28.14
C LEU A 37 18.98 -37.77 27.13
N LEU A 38 19.45 -37.58 25.88
CA LEU A 38 19.29 -38.55 24.80
C LEU A 38 20.48 -39.50 24.64
N SER A 39 20.17 -40.74 24.27
CA SER A 39 21.16 -41.74 23.87
C SER A 39 21.94 -41.29 22.62
N PRO A 40 23.22 -41.69 22.44
CA PRO A 40 23.95 -41.46 21.19
C PRO A 40 23.22 -41.98 19.93
N MET A 41 22.35 -43.00 20.06
CA MET A 41 21.55 -43.52 18.94
C MET A 41 20.43 -42.56 18.47
N ALA A 42 20.14 -41.51 19.25
CA ALA A 42 19.20 -40.46 18.85
C ALA A 42 19.78 -39.53 17.77
N PHE A 43 21.10 -39.58 17.53
CA PHE A 43 21.78 -38.74 16.57
C PHE A 43 22.05 -39.52 15.29
N SER A 44 21.78 -38.91 14.14
CA SER A 44 22.20 -39.40 12.84
C SER A 44 22.68 -38.26 11.95
N SER A 45 23.44 -38.59 10.92
CA SER A 45 24.13 -37.62 10.07
C SER A 45 24.11 -38.07 8.61
N SER A 46 24.42 -37.15 7.70
CA SER A 46 24.64 -37.45 6.28
C SER A 46 25.85 -38.36 6.07
N SER A 47 26.93 -38.12 6.81
CA SER A 47 28.15 -38.92 6.84
C SER A 47 28.96 -38.61 8.10
N ASP A 48 29.92 -39.47 8.45
CA ASP A 48 30.84 -39.28 9.56
C ASP A 48 32.29 -39.46 9.09
N LEU A 49 33.17 -38.52 9.46
CA LEU A 49 34.59 -38.51 9.11
C LEU A 49 35.32 -39.81 9.49
N THR A 50 34.93 -40.44 10.60
CA THR A 50 35.57 -41.66 11.12
C THR A 50 34.84 -42.94 10.71
N GLY A 51 33.76 -42.86 9.91
CA GLY A 51 32.91 -44.00 9.55
C GLY A 51 32.12 -44.61 10.72
N ALA A 52 32.21 -44.03 11.92
CA ALA A 52 31.52 -44.42 13.13
C ALA A 52 30.79 -43.21 13.71
N HIS A 53 29.64 -43.43 14.35
CA HIS A 53 28.79 -42.34 14.87
C HIS A 53 29.54 -41.48 15.90
N SER A 54 29.75 -40.20 15.56
CA SER A 54 30.37 -39.23 16.46
C SER A 54 29.33 -38.62 17.40
N PRO A 55 29.56 -38.60 18.72
CA PRO A 55 28.61 -38.00 19.64
C PRO A 55 28.65 -36.47 19.52
N ALA A 56 27.53 -35.89 19.10
CA ALA A 56 27.43 -34.47 18.76
C ALA A 56 26.77 -33.62 19.86
N GLN A 57 26.67 -34.10 21.11
CA GLN A 57 26.11 -33.28 22.20
C GLN A 57 27.00 -32.07 22.53
N LEU A 58 26.36 -30.95 22.88
CA LEU A 58 27.02 -29.74 23.38
C LEU A 58 27.97 -30.03 24.55
N ASN A 59 29.07 -29.28 24.64
CA ASN A 59 30.10 -29.39 25.68
C ASN A 59 30.83 -30.73 25.78
N ARG A 60 30.54 -31.69 24.90
CA ARG A 60 31.20 -32.99 24.91
C ARG A 60 32.65 -32.87 24.44
N ARG A 61 33.59 -33.34 25.27
CA ARG A 61 35.04 -33.32 24.98
C ARG A 61 35.65 -34.71 24.75
N ALA A 62 34.91 -35.77 25.05
CA ALA A 62 35.34 -37.15 24.90
C ALA A 62 35.03 -37.71 23.50
N GLY A 63 35.86 -38.63 23.00
CA GLY A 63 35.71 -39.23 21.67
C GLY A 63 36.30 -38.37 20.56
N THR A 64 35.60 -38.25 19.42
CA THR A 64 36.04 -37.48 18.24
C THR A 64 35.93 -35.96 18.39
N GLY A 65 35.42 -35.47 19.53
CA GLY A 65 35.30 -34.05 19.87
C GLY A 65 34.06 -33.33 19.31
N GLY A 66 33.22 -34.02 18.52
CA GLY A 66 32.01 -33.49 17.87
C GLY A 66 31.75 -34.21 16.54
N TRP A 67 30.64 -33.88 15.87
CA TRP A 67 30.35 -34.40 14.53
C TRP A 67 31.10 -33.62 13.46
N SER A 68 31.67 -34.33 12.50
CA SER A 68 32.18 -33.80 11.24
C SER A 68 31.85 -34.80 10.11
N PRO A 69 31.34 -34.34 8.97
CA PRO A 69 31.08 -35.20 7.82
C PRO A 69 32.37 -35.66 7.13
N ALA A 70 32.26 -36.70 6.30
CA ALA A 70 33.37 -37.18 5.47
C ALA A 70 33.82 -36.10 4.46
N ASP A 71 32.84 -35.53 3.76
CA ASP A 71 33.01 -34.42 2.83
C ASP A 71 32.35 -33.15 3.37
N SER A 72 32.97 -31.98 3.15
CA SER A 72 32.37 -30.69 3.53
C SER A 72 31.77 -30.03 2.29
N ASN A 73 30.48 -30.24 2.09
CA ASN A 73 29.68 -29.66 1.01
C ASN A 73 28.29 -29.24 1.52
N ALA A 74 27.48 -28.61 0.67
CA ALA A 74 26.17 -28.07 1.03
C ALA A 74 25.09 -29.15 1.32
N GLN A 75 25.38 -30.43 1.04
CA GLN A 75 24.44 -31.55 1.21
C GLN A 75 24.54 -32.21 2.60
N GLN A 76 25.46 -31.74 3.46
CA GLN A 76 25.68 -32.34 4.77
C GLN A 76 24.61 -31.91 5.78
N TRP A 77 24.31 -32.79 6.73
CA TRP A 77 23.36 -32.50 7.80
C TRP A 77 23.64 -33.35 9.05
N LEU A 78 23.23 -32.81 10.19
CA LEU A 78 23.21 -33.49 11.49
C LEU A 78 21.79 -33.43 12.05
N GLN A 79 21.22 -34.55 12.47
CA GLN A 79 19.86 -34.58 13.00
C GLN A 79 19.77 -35.31 14.34
N MET A 80 18.66 -35.06 15.03
CA MET A 80 18.34 -35.58 16.35
C MET A 80 16.89 -36.07 16.41
N ASP A 81 16.68 -37.28 16.93
CA ASP A 81 15.37 -37.82 17.34
C ASP A 81 15.12 -37.52 18.81
N LEU A 82 14.14 -36.67 19.11
CA LEU A 82 13.79 -36.25 20.46
C LEU A 82 12.91 -37.31 21.18
N GLY A 83 12.65 -38.45 20.53
CA GLY A 83 11.90 -39.60 21.04
C GLY A 83 10.38 -39.40 20.97
N ASN A 84 9.87 -38.27 21.45
CA ASN A 84 8.46 -37.87 21.35
C ASN A 84 8.34 -36.48 20.71
N ARG A 85 7.11 -36.10 20.34
CA ARG A 85 6.83 -34.74 19.88
C ARG A 85 7.01 -33.77 21.06
N VAL A 86 7.86 -32.78 20.87
CA VAL A 86 8.18 -31.75 21.87
C VAL A 86 7.94 -30.36 21.29
N GLU A 87 7.81 -29.39 22.17
CA GLU A 87 7.83 -27.98 21.80
C GLU A 87 9.26 -27.44 21.94
N ILE A 88 9.89 -27.12 20.81
CA ILE A 88 11.26 -26.64 20.70
C ILE A 88 11.24 -25.11 20.73
N THR A 89 12.00 -24.51 21.64
CA THR A 89 12.03 -23.05 21.87
C THR A 89 13.39 -22.44 21.59
N ALA A 90 14.48 -23.19 21.67
CA ALA A 90 15.82 -22.70 21.36
C ALA A 90 16.75 -23.83 20.89
N VAL A 91 17.87 -23.44 20.27
CA VAL A 91 18.98 -24.32 19.92
C VAL A 91 20.30 -23.71 20.33
N ALA A 92 21.31 -24.54 20.57
CA ALA A 92 22.68 -24.09 20.75
C ALA A 92 23.65 -24.91 19.91
N THR A 93 24.68 -24.26 19.38
CA THR A 93 25.75 -24.88 18.60
C THR A 93 27.12 -24.54 19.18
N GLN A 94 28.08 -25.45 18.99
CA GLN A 94 29.48 -25.31 19.36
C GLN A 94 30.34 -26.03 18.30
N GLY A 95 31.53 -25.52 17.98
CA GLY A 95 32.43 -26.18 17.03
C GLY A 95 32.97 -27.51 17.55
N ARG A 96 33.69 -28.26 16.72
CA ARG A 96 34.33 -29.51 17.12
C ARG A 96 35.52 -29.24 18.03
N HIS A 97 35.60 -29.94 19.16
CA HIS A 97 36.63 -29.70 20.17
C HIS A 97 38.03 -29.98 19.65
N GLY A 98 38.97 -29.06 19.91
CA GLY A 98 40.39 -29.25 19.60
C GLY A 98 40.72 -29.24 18.11
N SER A 99 39.83 -28.76 17.24
CA SER A 99 40.08 -28.61 15.81
C SER A 99 39.73 -27.21 15.29
N SER A 100 40.02 -26.98 14.01
CA SER A 100 39.57 -25.77 13.29
C SER A 100 38.19 -25.95 12.64
N ASP A 101 37.47 -27.02 12.99
CA ASP A 101 36.21 -27.40 12.33
C ASP A 101 35.01 -26.82 13.06
N TRP A 102 34.38 -25.80 12.49
CA TRP A 102 33.14 -25.22 12.99
C TRP A 102 32.31 -24.59 11.89
N VAL A 103 31.00 -24.60 12.09
CA VAL A 103 30.02 -23.98 11.20
C VAL A 103 29.81 -22.52 11.57
N THR A 104 29.89 -21.60 10.61
CA THR A 104 29.71 -20.15 10.80
C THR A 104 28.29 -19.69 10.49
N SER A 105 27.52 -20.48 9.72
CA SER A 105 26.09 -20.27 9.52
C SER A 105 25.37 -21.58 9.20
N TYR A 106 24.11 -21.71 9.62
CA TYR A 106 23.30 -22.92 9.41
C TYR A 106 21.81 -22.61 9.31
N SER A 107 21.04 -23.56 8.77
CA SER A 107 19.58 -23.54 8.81
C SER A 107 19.04 -24.75 9.58
N LEU A 108 17.77 -24.65 10.01
CA LEU A 108 17.07 -25.72 10.73
C LEU A 108 15.94 -26.32 9.88
N MET A 109 15.77 -27.63 9.99
CA MET A 109 14.63 -28.37 9.48
C MET A 109 14.02 -29.23 10.59
N PHE A 110 12.73 -29.53 10.49
CA PHE A 110 12.02 -30.36 11.46
C PHE A 110 11.00 -31.28 10.81
N SER A 111 10.68 -32.38 11.49
CA SER A 111 9.71 -33.39 11.04
C SER A 111 9.10 -34.14 12.23
N ASP A 112 7.90 -34.68 12.05
CA ASP A 112 7.28 -35.62 13.00
C ASP A 112 7.70 -37.08 12.71
N THR A 113 8.02 -37.42 11.46
CA THR A 113 8.32 -38.79 11.00
C THR A 113 9.80 -39.06 10.73
N GLY A 114 10.62 -38.00 10.66
CA GLY A 114 12.00 -38.06 10.15
C GLY A 114 12.08 -38.08 8.62
N ARG A 115 10.94 -37.93 7.94
CA ARG A 115 10.77 -37.75 6.48
C ARG A 115 9.94 -36.51 6.19
N ASN A 116 9.88 -36.08 4.93
CA ASN A 116 9.13 -34.91 4.47
C ASN A 116 9.41 -33.69 5.37
N TRP A 117 10.65 -33.22 5.35
CA TRP A 117 11.13 -32.19 6.25
C TRP A 117 10.49 -30.83 5.95
N LYS A 118 10.32 -30.02 6.99
CA LYS A 118 9.90 -28.62 6.88
C LYS A 118 11.04 -27.73 7.33
N GLN A 119 11.37 -26.72 6.53
CA GLN A 119 12.38 -25.72 6.89
C GLN A 119 11.81 -24.74 7.93
N TYR A 120 12.65 -24.35 8.90
CA TYR A 120 12.33 -23.27 9.81
C TYR A 120 12.34 -21.93 9.06
N LYS A 121 11.26 -21.17 9.23
CA LYS A 121 11.07 -19.87 8.58
C LYS A 121 10.79 -18.80 9.61
N GLN A 122 11.36 -17.63 9.38
CA GLN A 122 11.07 -16.39 10.10
C GLN A 122 10.60 -15.39 9.05
N GLU A 123 9.41 -14.80 9.28
CA GLU A 123 8.80 -13.84 8.35
C GLU A 123 8.65 -14.38 6.91
N ASP A 124 8.29 -15.67 6.78
CA ASP A 124 8.08 -16.39 5.51
C ASP A 124 9.32 -16.61 4.63
N SER A 125 10.50 -16.29 5.16
CA SER A 125 11.82 -16.58 4.59
C SER A 125 12.54 -17.67 5.37
N ILE A 126 13.35 -18.49 4.67
CA ILE A 126 14.19 -19.50 5.31
C ILE A 126 15.19 -18.76 6.17
N TRP A 127 15.22 -19.07 7.46
CA TRP A 127 16.05 -18.33 8.39
C TRP A 127 17.45 -18.96 8.49
N THR A 128 18.47 -18.10 8.34
CA THR A 128 19.88 -18.46 8.51
C THR A 128 20.35 -18.03 9.89
N PHE A 129 20.72 -19.01 10.71
CA PHE A 129 21.28 -18.78 12.04
C PHE A 129 22.78 -18.51 11.94
N ALA A 130 23.25 -17.51 12.69
CA ALA A 130 24.68 -17.32 12.90
C ALA A 130 25.24 -18.50 13.71
N GLY A 131 26.27 -19.14 13.16
CA GLY A 131 27.00 -20.23 13.79
C GLY A 131 28.12 -19.74 14.69
N ASN A 132 29.12 -20.58 14.86
CA ASN A 132 30.24 -20.42 15.78
C ASN A 132 31.38 -19.60 15.17
N MET A 133 32.11 -18.89 16.03
CA MET A 133 33.35 -18.17 15.64
C MET A 133 34.62 -19.00 15.90
N ASN A 134 34.51 -20.06 16.70
CA ASN A 134 35.62 -20.94 17.08
C ASN A 134 35.07 -22.29 17.58
N ALA A 135 35.98 -23.20 17.94
CA ALA A 135 35.67 -24.54 18.42
C ALA A 135 34.96 -24.59 19.78
N ASP A 136 35.16 -23.62 20.68
CA ASP A 136 34.79 -23.75 22.10
C ASP A 136 33.63 -22.84 22.55
N SER A 137 33.36 -21.74 21.85
CA SER A 137 32.24 -20.83 22.16
C SER A 137 30.89 -21.47 21.83
N VAL A 138 29.96 -21.36 22.77
CA VAL A 138 28.57 -21.78 22.56
C VAL A 138 27.79 -20.63 21.99
N MET A 139 27.10 -20.86 20.88
CA MET A 139 26.17 -19.91 20.27
C MET A 139 24.76 -20.41 20.52
N HIS A 140 23.97 -19.62 21.24
CA HIS A 140 22.60 -19.96 21.63
C HIS A 140 21.60 -19.04 20.92
N HIS A 141 20.58 -19.63 20.31
CA HIS A 141 19.54 -18.91 19.58
C HIS A 141 18.15 -19.32 20.08
N LYS A 142 17.39 -18.35 20.59
CA LYS A 142 15.97 -18.54 20.89
C LYS A 142 15.17 -18.40 19.60
N LEU A 143 14.28 -19.36 19.33
CA LEU A 143 13.41 -19.32 18.18
C LEU A 143 12.33 -18.25 18.40
N LEU A 144 12.11 -17.38 17.42
CA LEU A 144 11.03 -16.39 17.47
C LEU A 144 9.66 -17.05 17.65
N HIS A 145 9.46 -18.20 17.00
CA HIS A 145 8.28 -19.04 17.16
C HIS A 145 8.70 -20.46 17.50
N SER A 146 8.07 -21.04 18.52
CA SER A 146 8.33 -22.43 18.89
C SER A 146 7.90 -23.40 17.78
N VAL A 147 8.62 -24.51 17.69
CA VAL A 147 8.35 -25.56 16.69
C VAL A 147 7.91 -26.83 17.41
N ARG A 148 6.85 -27.46 16.92
CA ARG A 148 6.38 -28.75 17.45
C ARG A 148 6.78 -29.87 16.52
N ALA A 149 7.75 -30.67 16.93
CA ALA A 149 8.32 -31.74 16.12
C ALA A 149 8.92 -32.84 17.01
N ARG A 150 9.19 -34.00 16.41
CA ARG A 150 9.97 -35.07 17.03
C ARG A 150 11.43 -35.05 16.56
N PHE A 151 11.65 -34.74 15.30
CA PHE A 151 12.97 -34.70 14.67
C PHE A 151 13.35 -33.27 14.36
N ILE A 152 14.62 -32.93 14.60
CA ILE A 152 15.24 -31.67 14.20
C ILE A 152 16.55 -31.95 13.48
N ARG A 153 16.82 -31.20 12.42
CA ARG A 153 18.00 -31.33 11.56
C ARG A 153 18.67 -29.98 11.39
N PHE A 154 19.98 -29.95 11.63
CA PHE A 154 20.89 -28.85 11.41
C PHE A 154 21.55 -29.03 10.04
N VAL A 155 21.43 -28.02 9.19
CA VAL A 155 21.99 -28.01 7.83
C VAL A 155 23.05 -26.90 7.76
N PRO A 156 24.35 -27.23 7.81
CA PRO A 156 25.44 -26.26 7.63
C PRO A 156 25.33 -25.54 6.29
N LEU A 157 25.49 -24.22 6.30
CA LEU A 157 25.51 -23.39 5.10
C LEU A 157 26.93 -22.91 4.81
N GLU A 158 27.59 -22.33 5.81
CA GLU A 158 28.99 -21.90 5.73
C GLU A 158 29.77 -22.41 6.95
N TRP A 159 31.08 -22.56 6.78
CA TRP A 159 32.00 -23.03 7.82
C TRP A 159 33.34 -22.33 7.71
N ASN A 160 34.20 -22.54 8.72
CA ASN A 160 35.54 -21.97 8.74
C ASN A 160 36.33 -22.28 7.45
N PRO A 161 36.79 -21.28 6.69
CA PRO A 161 37.57 -21.50 5.48
C PRO A 161 38.89 -22.25 5.73
N SER A 162 39.43 -22.17 6.95
CA SER A 162 40.66 -22.84 7.36
C SER A 162 40.44 -24.25 7.96
N GLY A 163 39.21 -24.75 7.98
CA GLY A 163 38.84 -26.04 8.55
C GLY A 163 37.72 -26.74 7.79
N LYS A 164 37.03 -27.68 8.45
CA LYS A 164 35.89 -28.41 7.90
C LYS A 164 34.58 -28.08 8.63
N ILE A 165 33.48 -28.68 8.19
CA ILE A 165 32.23 -28.70 8.97
C ILE A 165 32.49 -29.43 10.30
N GLY A 166 32.14 -28.79 11.41
CA GLY A 166 32.22 -29.37 12.75
C GLY A 166 31.12 -28.84 13.65
N MET A 167 30.36 -29.72 14.31
CA MET A 167 29.26 -29.30 15.19
C MET A 167 29.10 -30.17 16.45
N ARG A 168 28.74 -29.49 17.53
CA ARG A 168 28.11 -30.01 18.74
C ARG A 168 26.85 -29.20 19.00
N VAL A 169 25.75 -29.84 19.37
CA VAL A 169 24.41 -29.23 19.42
C VAL A 169 23.66 -29.56 20.70
N GLU A 170 22.78 -28.65 21.10
CA GLU A 170 21.77 -28.82 22.16
C GLU A 170 20.45 -28.19 21.67
N VAL A 171 19.33 -28.75 22.12
CA VAL A 171 17.97 -28.32 21.77
C VAL A 171 17.21 -28.10 23.06
N TYR A 172 16.54 -26.95 23.20
CA TYR A 172 15.80 -26.59 24.39
C TYR A 172 14.30 -26.59 24.11
N GLY A 173 13.52 -26.99 25.11
CA GLY A 173 12.07 -27.09 24.98
C GLY A 173 11.41 -27.88 26.10
N CYS A 174 10.20 -28.39 25.85
CA CYS A 174 9.45 -29.20 26.81
C CYS A 174 8.54 -30.23 26.13
N SER A 175 8.07 -31.22 26.89
CA SER A 175 7.18 -32.27 26.37
C SER A 175 5.84 -31.70 25.91
N TYR A 176 5.36 -32.11 24.74
CA TYR A 176 4.10 -31.65 24.19
C TYR A 176 3.09 -32.80 24.11
N LYS A 177 1.88 -32.60 24.68
CA LYS A 177 0.78 -33.58 24.65
C LYS A 177 -0.40 -32.99 23.89
N SER A 178 -1.06 -33.81 23.09
CA SER A 178 -2.23 -33.39 22.33
C SER A 178 -3.23 -34.51 22.05
N ASP A 179 -4.47 -34.11 21.76
CA ASP A 179 -5.53 -35.01 21.37
C ASP A 179 -5.64 -35.09 19.86
N VAL A 180 -5.38 -36.27 19.30
CA VAL A 180 -5.36 -36.51 17.85
C VAL A 180 -6.44 -37.51 17.47
N ALA A 181 -7.06 -37.30 16.31
CA ALA A 181 -7.98 -38.21 15.64
C ALA A 181 -7.61 -38.32 14.15
N ASP A 182 -7.67 -39.53 13.61
CA ASP A 182 -7.35 -39.87 12.21
C ASP A 182 -8.64 -40.30 11.49
N PHE A 183 -8.83 -39.71 10.32
CA PHE A 183 -10.01 -39.85 9.47
C PHE A 183 -9.61 -40.45 8.13
N ASP A 184 -10.32 -41.49 7.70
CA ASP A 184 -10.01 -42.30 6.51
C ASP A 184 -10.80 -41.88 5.24
N GLY A 185 -11.47 -40.72 5.30
CA GLY A 185 -12.41 -40.27 4.26
C GLY A 185 -13.78 -40.95 4.30
N ARG A 186 -14.02 -41.88 5.23
CA ARG A 186 -15.32 -42.53 5.46
C ARG A 186 -15.83 -42.33 6.88
N SER A 187 -14.95 -41.95 7.81
CA SER A 187 -15.26 -41.70 9.22
C SER A 187 -15.59 -40.23 9.50
N SER A 188 -16.39 -39.98 10.53
CA SER A 188 -16.73 -38.63 11.01
C SER A 188 -17.13 -38.65 12.50
N LEU A 189 -17.03 -37.50 13.15
CA LEU A 189 -17.49 -37.27 14.52
C LEU A 189 -18.68 -36.32 14.52
N LEU A 190 -19.76 -36.71 15.19
CA LEU A 190 -21.02 -35.95 15.25
C LEU A 190 -21.23 -35.46 16.68
N TYR A 191 -21.11 -34.15 16.88
CA TYR A 191 -21.31 -33.49 18.16
C TYR A 191 -22.74 -32.99 18.27
N ARG A 192 -23.49 -33.52 19.24
CA ARG A 192 -24.89 -33.18 19.48
C ARG A 192 -25.01 -32.18 20.62
N PHE A 193 -25.73 -31.09 20.38
CA PHE A 193 -26.04 -30.09 21.38
C PHE A 193 -27.11 -30.59 22.35
N ASN A 194 -27.08 -30.09 23.59
CA ASN A 194 -28.09 -30.44 24.61
C ASN A 194 -29.48 -29.88 24.26
N GLN A 195 -29.54 -28.81 23.46
CA GLN A 195 -30.77 -28.18 22.99
C GLN A 195 -31.06 -28.58 21.54
N LYS A 196 -32.35 -28.66 21.18
CA LYS A 196 -32.78 -29.07 19.82
C LYS A 196 -32.42 -28.07 18.72
N LEU A 197 -32.11 -26.83 19.09
CA LEU A 197 -31.75 -25.75 18.18
C LEU A 197 -30.74 -24.86 18.92
N MET A 198 -29.64 -24.48 18.27
CA MET A 198 -28.63 -23.60 18.86
C MET A 198 -28.50 -22.31 18.06
N SER A 199 -28.77 -21.20 18.73
CA SER A 199 -28.58 -19.85 18.21
C SER A 199 -27.42 -19.19 18.95
N THR A 200 -26.33 -18.88 18.26
CA THR A 200 -25.14 -18.29 18.86
C THR A 200 -24.89 -16.88 18.29
N LEU A 201 -24.37 -15.98 19.12
CA LEU A 201 -23.83 -14.67 18.68
C LEU A 201 -22.30 -14.68 18.59
N LYS A 202 -21.66 -15.67 19.23
CA LYS A 202 -20.21 -15.85 19.23
C LYS A 202 -19.90 -17.33 19.07
N ASP A 203 -19.00 -17.64 18.13
CA ASP A 203 -18.49 -18.99 17.92
C ASP A 203 -16.97 -18.95 17.82
N VAL A 204 -16.30 -19.90 18.47
CA VAL A 204 -14.86 -20.10 18.38
C VAL A 204 -14.60 -21.56 18.05
N ILE A 205 -14.03 -21.79 16.87
CA ILE A 205 -13.62 -23.13 16.40
C ILE A 205 -12.12 -23.11 16.18
N SER A 206 -11.39 -23.99 16.86
CA SER A 206 -9.94 -24.11 16.67
C SER A 206 -9.55 -25.56 16.49
N LEU A 207 -8.71 -25.84 15.50
CA LEU A 207 -8.18 -27.18 15.24
C LEU A 207 -6.83 -27.08 14.55
N LYS A 208 -6.06 -28.16 14.58
CA LYS A 208 -4.97 -28.39 13.64
C LYS A 208 -5.30 -29.56 12.75
N PHE A 209 -4.91 -29.52 11.48
CA PHE A 209 -5.10 -30.64 10.57
C PHE A 209 -3.85 -30.93 9.75
N LYS A 210 -3.77 -32.15 9.23
CA LYS A 210 -2.69 -32.66 8.38
C LYS A 210 -3.29 -33.61 7.35
N SER A 211 -3.03 -33.39 6.07
CA SER A 211 -3.64 -34.14 4.96
C SER A 211 -2.70 -34.25 3.76
N MET A 212 -2.84 -35.34 3.00
CA MET A 212 -2.26 -35.47 1.66
C MET A 212 -3.25 -35.15 0.54
N GLN A 213 -4.54 -35.12 0.87
CA GLN A 213 -5.61 -34.84 -0.08
C GLN A 213 -5.81 -33.34 -0.18
N GLY A 214 -5.93 -32.83 -1.41
CA GLY A 214 -6.24 -31.43 -1.67
C GLY A 214 -7.73 -31.07 -1.48
N ASP A 215 -8.60 -32.05 -1.25
CA ASP A 215 -10.03 -31.86 -1.04
C ASP A 215 -10.53 -32.61 0.20
N GLY A 216 -11.44 -32.00 0.98
CA GLY A 216 -12.11 -32.68 2.10
C GLY A 216 -12.85 -31.73 3.05
N VAL A 217 -14.05 -32.08 3.48
CA VAL A 217 -14.82 -31.29 4.46
C VAL A 217 -14.28 -31.50 5.88
N LEU A 218 -13.77 -30.43 6.51
CA LEU A 218 -13.23 -30.48 7.87
C LEU A 218 -14.36 -30.46 8.91
N PHE A 219 -15.30 -29.51 8.76
CA PHE A 219 -16.50 -29.50 9.59
C PHE A 219 -17.69 -28.89 8.85
N HIS A 220 -18.89 -29.26 9.27
CA HIS A 220 -20.14 -28.80 8.68
C HIS A 220 -21.25 -28.73 9.74
N GLY A 221 -22.01 -27.64 9.71
CA GLY A 221 -23.25 -27.45 10.43
C GLY A 221 -24.28 -26.75 9.56
N GLU A 222 -25.52 -27.22 9.61
CA GLU A 222 -26.66 -26.68 8.87
C GLU A 222 -27.84 -26.51 9.83
N GLY A 223 -28.61 -25.44 9.66
CA GLY A 223 -29.84 -25.17 10.40
C GLY A 223 -31.08 -25.20 9.52
N GLN A 224 -32.24 -25.46 10.12
CA GLN A 224 -33.54 -25.49 9.44
C GLN A 224 -33.94 -24.21 8.69
N ARG A 225 -33.31 -23.07 9.01
CA ARG A 225 -33.54 -21.77 8.37
C ARG A 225 -32.61 -21.49 7.17
N GLY A 226 -31.72 -22.41 6.82
CA GLY A 226 -30.75 -22.23 5.73
C GLY A 226 -29.42 -21.60 6.16
N ASP A 227 -29.29 -21.31 7.47
CA ASP A 227 -28.02 -20.99 8.12
C ASP A 227 -27.06 -22.17 8.00
N GLN A 228 -25.84 -21.90 7.59
CA GLN A 228 -24.83 -22.93 7.41
C GLN A 228 -23.45 -22.40 7.73
N ILE A 229 -22.63 -23.27 8.30
CA ILE A 229 -21.21 -23.06 8.51
C ILE A 229 -20.47 -24.30 8.04
N THR A 230 -19.64 -24.16 7.02
CA THR A 230 -18.85 -25.27 6.46
C THR A 230 -17.44 -24.79 6.21
N LEU A 231 -16.46 -25.54 6.72
CA LEU A 231 -15.06 -25.39 6.38
C LEU A 231 -14.61 -26.62 5.58
N GLU A 232 -14.10 -26.38 4.39
CA GLU A 232 -13.56 -27.44 3.54
C GLU A 232 -12.18 -27.09 3.00
N LEU A 233 -11.37 -28.12 2.82
CA LEU A 233 -10.18 -28.06 1.99
C LEU A 233 -10.63 -28.25 0.53
N GLN A 234 -10.28 -27.30 -0.33
CA GLN A 234 -10.61 -27.31 -1.76
C GLN A 234 -9.37 -26.90 -2.55
N LYS A 235 -8.84 -27.81 -3.37
CA LYS A 235 -7.60 -27.59 -4.14
C LYS A 235 -6.45 -27.06 -3.27
N GLY A 236 -6.22 -27.70 -2.12
CA GLY A 236 -5.13 -27.34 -1.20
C GLY A 236 -5.29 -26.00 -0.47
N ARG A 237 -6.49 -25.39 -0.49
CA ARG A 237 -6.83 -24.14 0.21
C ARG A 237 -8.05 -24.34 1.11
N LEU A 238 -8.15 -23.62 2.21
CA LEU A 238 -9.34 -23.68 3.06
C LEU A 238 -10.38 -22.68 2.60
N ALA A 239 -11.58 -23.16 2.28
CA ALA A 239 -12.74 -22.39 1.91
C ALA A 239 -13.77 -22.41 3.06
N LEU A 240 -14.11 -21.23 3.57
CA LEU A 240 -15.12 -21.04 4.60
C LEU A 240 -16.42 -20.57 3.93
N HIS A 241 -17.47 -21.36 4.08
CA HIS A 241 -18.83 -21.01 3.71
C HIS A 241 -19.62 -20.69 4.98
N LEU A 242 -20.09 -19.45 5.09
CA LEU A 242 -20.89 -18.98 6.22
C LEU A 242 -22.07 -18.16 5.72
N ASN A 243 -23.28 -18.58 6.09
CA ASN A 243 -24.55 -17.92 5.76
C ASN A 243 -25.38 -17.69 7.04
N LEU A 244 -25.92 -16.47 7.20
CA LEU A 244 -26.74 -16.02 8.34
C LEU A 244 -28.11 -15.52 7.83
N ASP A 245 -28.92 -16.42 7.27
CA ASP A 245 -30.27 -16.23 6.75
C ASP A 245 -30.38 -15.51 5.38
N ASP A 246 -30.24 -16.29 4.29
CA ASP A 246 -30.73 -15.91 2.95
C ASP A 246 -31.72 -16.99 2.49
N SER A 247 -32.98 -16.59 2.30
CA SER A 247 -34.14 -17.43 1.90
C SER A 247 -33.99 -18.23 0.58
N LYS A 248 -32.80 -18.26 -0.03
CA LYS A 248 -32.49 -18.98 -1.27
C LYS A 248 -31.57 -20.18 -0.99
N PRO A 249 -32.08 -21.42 -1.06
CA PRO A 249 -31.23 -22.60 -0.97
C PRO A 249 -30.35 -22.67 -2.22
N ARG A 250 -29.02 -22.57 -2.07
CA ARG A 250 -28.07 -22.83 -3.16
C ARG A 250 -26.89 -23.68 -2.67
N LEU A 251 -27.14 -24.95 -2.39
CA LEU A 251 -26.07 -25.96 -2.29
C LEU A 251 -25.57 -26.31 -3.70
N SER A 252 -24.53 -25.60 -4.16
CA SER A 252 -23.46 -26.14 -5.04
C SER A 252 -22.60 -25.07 -5.73
N SER A 253 -22.98 -23.79 -5.77
CA SER A 253 -22.25 -22.78 -6.57
C SER A 253 -22.07 -21.39 -5.93
N SER A 254 -22.44 -21.18 -4.67
CA SER A 254 -22.11 -19.92 -4.01
C SER A 254 -20.61 -19.84 -3.75
N PRO A 255 -19.94 -18.73 -4.09
CA PRO A 255 -18.54 -18.55 -3.74
C PRO A 255 -18.38 -18.63 -2.21
N PRO A 256 -17.22 -19.10 -1.72
CA PRO A 256 -16.92 -19.10 -0.30
C PRO A 256 -16.95 -17.67 0.25
N SER A 257 -17.33 -17.53 1.52
CA SER A 257 -17.31 -16.25 2.23
C SER A 257 -15.86 -15.75 2.41
N ALA A 258 -14.92 -16.69 2.58
CA ALA A 258 -13.48 -16.43 2.62
C ALA A 258 -12.69 -17.67 2.19
N THR A 259 -11.50 -17.46 1.61
CA THR A 259 -10.56 -18.53 1.25
C THR A 259 -9.18 -18.18 1.76
N LEU A 260 -8.54 -19.09 2.49
CA LEU A 260 -7.25 -18.83 3.12
C LEU A 260 -6.31 -20.05 3.10
N GLY A 261 -5.02 -19.78 3.18
CA GLY A 261 -3.96 -20.79 3.06
C GLY A 261 -3.73 -21.25 1.62
N SER A 262 -2.66 -22.01 1.43
CA SER A 262 -2.27 -22.60 0.15
C SER A 262 -1.39 -23.82 0.36
N LEU A 263 -1.43 -24.78 -0.58
CA LEU A 263 -0.60 -25.99 -0.56
C LEU A 263 -0.72 -26.78 0.75
N LEU A 264 -1.91 -26.77 1.37
CA LEU A 264 -2.18 -27.37 2.69
C LEU A 264 -2.31 -28.92 2.64
N ASP A 265 -1.99 -29.51 1.49
CA ASP A 265 -1.91 -30.95 1.21
C ASP A 265 -0.46 -31.47 1.28
N ASP A 266 0.39 -30.77 2.04
CA ASP A 266 1.83 -31.02 2.20
C ASP A 266 2.16 -32.11 3.24
N GLN A 267 1.15 -32.69 3.89
CA GLN A 267 1.30 -33.64 5.00
C GLN A 267 2.06 -33.05 6.20
N HIS A 268 1.94 -31.74 6.44
CA HIS A 268 2.34 -31.07 7.67
C HIS A 268 1.13 -30.59 8.47
N TRP A 269 1.35 -30.24 9.73
CA TRP A 269 0.30 -29.66 10.57
C TRP A 269 0.07 -28.20 10.22
N HIS A 270 -1.18 -27.86 9.95
CA HIS A 270 -1.67 -26.49 9.79
C HIS A 270 -2.67 -26.16 10.89
N SER A 271 -2.60 -24.96 11.46
CA SER A 271 -3.55 -24.49 12.47
C SER A 271 -4.66 -23.67 11.86
N VAL A 272 -5.89 -23.87 12.35
CA VAL A 272 -7.06 -23.12 11.96
C VAL A 272 -7.71 -22.54 13.22
N LEU A 273 -8.02 -21.26 13.19
CA LEU A 273 -8.79 -20.57 14.20
C LEU A 273 -9.88 -19.74 13.50
N LEU A 274 -11.12 -19.98 13.88
CA LEU A 274 -12.28 -19.23 13.44
C LEU A 274 -12.92 -18.58 14.65
N GLU A 275 -12.98 -17.25 14.67
CA GLU A 275 -13.67 -16.48 15.70
C GLU A 275 -14.75 -15.63 15.03
N ARG A 276 -16.01 -15.87 15.39
CA ARG A 276 -17.15 -15.06 14.94
C ARG A 276 -17.74 -14.31 16.12
N VAL A 277 -18.02 -13.02 15.94
CA VAL A 277 -18.79 -12.16 16.86
C VAL A 277 -19.82 -11.38 16.04
N GLY A 278 -21.10 -11.75 16.14
CA GLY A 278 -22.15 -11.26 15.26
C GLY A 278 -21.80 -11.52 13.80
N LYS A 279 -21.71 -10.45 12.99
CA LYS A 279 -21.30 -10.53 11.57
C LYS A 279 -19.79 -10.45 11.36
N GLN A 280 -19.01 -10.10 12.38
CA GLN A 280 -17.56 -9.99 12.25
C GLN A 280 -16.93 -11.37 12.40
N VAL A 281 -16.05 -11.73 11.46
CA VAL A 281 -15.37 -13.02 11.43
C VAL A 281 -13.87 -12.79 11.27
N ASN A 282 -13.10 -13.39 12.19
CA ASN A 282 -11.67 -13.56 12.06
C ASN A 282 -11.41 -15.01 11.66
N PHE A 283 -10.88 -15.20 10.46
CA PHE A 283 -10.52 -16.52 9.95
C PHE A 283 -9.00 -16.59 9.79
N THR A 284 -8.36 -17.38 10.65
CA THR A 284 -6.91 -17.54 10.71
C THR A 284 -6.49 -18.93 10.28
N VAL A 285 -5.54 -19.03 9.36
CA VAL A 285 -4.83 -20.27 9.01
C VAL A 285 -3.34 -20.04 9.17
N ASP A 286 -2.70 -20.90 9.95
CA ASP A 286 -1.32 -20.76 10.43
C ASP A 286 -1.08 -19.41 11.10
N LYS A 287 -0.48 -18.45 10.39
CA LYS A 287 -0.20 -17.09 10.87
C LYS A 287 -1.00 -16.00 10.15
N HIS A 288 -1.75 -16.37 9.12
CA HIS A 288 -2.46 -15.43 8.26
C HIS A 288 -3.91 -15.33 8.72
N THR A 289 -4.37 -14.11 9.00
CA THR A 289 -5.74 -13.84 9.42
C THR A 289 -6.43 -12.98 8.39
N GLN A 290 -7.61 -13.40 7.95
CA GLN A 290 -8.52 -12.59 7.15
C GLN A 290 -9.69 -12.15 8.01
N HIS A 291 -9.89 -10.83 8.04
CA HIS A 291 -11.01 -10.18 8.69
C HIS A 291 -12.08 -9.88 7.64
N PHE A 292 -13.30 -10.31 7.87
CA PHE A 292 -14.41 -9.97 6.97
C PHE A 292 -15.74 -9.88 7.74
N ARG A 293 -16.71 -9.23 7.10
CA ARG A 293 -18.08 -9.13 7.60
C ARG A 293 -19.00 -10.00 6.75
N THR A 294 -19.83 -10.82 7.37
CA THR A 294 -20.82 -11.66 6.68
C THR A 294 -21.93 -10.82 6.05
N LYS A 295 -22.50 -11.33 4.95
CA LYS A 295 -23.68 -10.77 4.28
C LYS A 295 -24.96 -11.33 4.92
N GLY A 296 -26.03 -10.54 4.98
CA GLY A 296 -27.31 -10.93 5.59
C GLY A 296 -27.81 -9.90 6.62
N GLU A 297 -29.08 -9.98 6.99
CA GLU A 297 -29.69 -9.10 8.00
C GLU A 297 -29.48 -9.62 9.43
N ALA A 298 -29.39 -10.93 9.64
CA ALA A 298 -29.23 -11.55 10.96
C ALA A 298 -27.79 -11.52 11.50
N ASP A 299 -27.65 -11.38 12.82
CA ASP A 299 -26.36 -11.43 13.54
C ASP A 299 -26.10 -12.78 14.23
N ALA A 300 -27.14 -13.60 14.41
CA ALA A 300 -27.06 -14.91 15.04
C ALA A 300 -26.85 -16.02 14.00
N LEU A 301 -26.16 -17.08 14.40
CA LEU A 301 -26.02 -18.31 13.62
C LEU A 301 -26.92 -19.38 14.24
N ASP A 302 -27.93 -19.80 13.50
CA ASP A 302 -28.90 -20.82 13.91
C ASP A 302 -28.51 -22.18 13.31
N ILE A 303 -27.88 -23.05 14.10
CA ILE A 303 -27.56 -24.45 13.71
C ILE A 303 -28.59 -25.38 14.33
N ASP A 304 -28.92 -26.47 13.63
CA ASP A 304 -29.70 -27.59 14.19
C ASP A 304 -28.95 -28.25 15.37
N TYR A 305 -29.47 -29.34 15.93
CA TYR A 305 -28.90 -29.97 17.13
C TYR A 305 -27.54 -30.68 16.93
N GLU A 306 -26.90 -30.63 15.76
CA GLU A 306 -25.70 -31.42 15.44
C GLU A 306 -24.66 -30.68 14.58
N LEU A 307 -23.37 -30.86 14.91
CA LEU A 307 -22.19 -30.41 14.16
C LEU A 307 -21.36 -31.64 13.75
N SER A 308 -20.95 -31.73 12.49
CA SER A 308 -20.10 -32.83 12.01
C SER A 308 -18.66 -32.40 11.79
N PHE A 309 -17.72 -33.29 12.12
CA PHE A 309 -16.27 -33.13 11.89
C PHE A 309 -15.72 -34.33 11.12
N GLY A 310 -14.83 -34.08 10.15
CA GLY A 310 -14.24 -35.11 9.29
C GLY A 310 -15.05 -35.44 8.03
N GLY A 311 -16.25 -34.87 7.88
CA GLY A 311 -17.11 -35.09 6.72
C GLY A 311 -18.57 -34.78 6.99
N ILE A 312 -19.42 -35.01 5.99
CA ILE A 312 -20.87 -34.91 6.11
C ILE A 312 -21.45 -36.33 6.13
N PRO A 313 -22.10 -36.78 7.22
CA PRO A 313 -22.73 -38.08 7.25
C PRO A 313 -23.86 -38.15 6.21
N VAL A 314 -23.87 -39.18 5.36
CA VAL A 314 -24.80 -39.30 4.22
C VAL A 314 -26.27 -39.24 4.71
N PRO A 315 -27.09 -38.25 4.29
CA PRO A 315 -28.52 -38.25 4.60
C PRO A 315 -29.24 -39.17 3.61
N GLY A 316 -29.45 -40.44 3.96
CA GLY A 316 -30.60 -41.29 3.58
C GLY A 316 -31.06 -41.45 2.11
N LYS A 317 -30.45 -40.81 1.10
CA LYS A 317 -30.78 -40.96 -0.33
C LYS A 317 -29.52 -40.94 -1.20
N PRO A 318 -29.39 -41.83 -2.19
CA PRO A 318 -28.29 -41.74 -3.15
C PRO A 318 -28.52 -40.54 -4.08
N GLY A 319 -27.58 -39.58 -4.12
CA GLY A 319 -27.47 -38.63 -5.24
C GLY A 319 -27.38 -37.12 -4.95
N THR A 320 -27.32 -36.65 -3.69
CA THR A 320 -27.44 -35.19 -3.40
C THR A 320 -26.22 -34.47 -2.83
N PHE A 321 -25.07 -35.13 -2.60
CA PHE A 321 -23.88 -34.44 -2.08
C PHE A 321 -22.61 -34.78 -2.89
N LEU A 322 -21.99 -33.74 -3.47
CA LEU A 322 -20.82 -33.82 -4.37
C LEU A 322 -19.46 -33.61 -3.67
N LYS A 323 -19.45 -33.28 -2.37
CA LYS A 323 -18.21 -32.95 -1.63
C LYS A 323 -17.57 -34.19 -0.99
N LYS A 324 -16.24 -34.28 -1.04
CA LYS A 324 -15.46 -35.38 -0.44
C LYS A 324 -15.32 -35.18 1.07
N ASN A 325 -15.36 -36.27 1.84
CA ASN A 325 -15.03 -36.24 3.26
C ASN A 325 -13.52 -36.08 3.48
N PHE A 326 -13.13 -35.62 4.67
CA PHE A 326 -11.73 -35.38 5.01
C PHE A 326 -10.98 -36.69 5.25
N HIS A 327 -9.78 -36.79 4.67
CA HIS A 327 -8.86 -37.90 4.86
C HIS A 327 -7.53 -37.34 5.37
N GLY A 328 -7.22 -37.60 6.63
CA GLY A 328 -6.06 -37.08 7.32
C GLY A 328 -6.25 -37.05 8.83
N CYS A 329 -5.39 -36.30 9.52
CA CYS A 329 -5.41 -36.20 10.97
C CYS A 329 -5.88 -34.82 11.43
N MET A 330 -6.64 -34.77 12.52
CA MET A 330 -6.95 -33.55 13.26
C MET A 330 -6.39 -33.64 14.67
N GLU A 331 -5.88 -32.52 15.17
CA GLU A 331 -5.29 -32.38 16.49
C GLU A 331 -5.96 -31.21 17.22
N ASN A 332 -6.22 -31.36 18.52
CA ASN A 332 -6.70 -30.30 19.40
C ASN A 332 -7.94 -29.59 18.83
N LEU A 333 -8.96 -30.38 18.48
CA LEU A 333 -10.23 -29.89 17.96
C LEU A 333 -11.12 -29.35 19.09
N TYR A 334 -11.33 -28.04 19.09
CA TYR A 334 -12.19 -27.35 20.04
C TYR A 334 -13.34 -26.63 19.34
N TYR A 335 -14.53 -26.74 19.92
CA TYR A 335 -15.70 -25.93 19.59
C TYR A 335 -16.18 -25.25 20.87
N ASN A 336 -16.17 -23.92 20.91
CA ASN A 336 -16.58 -23.11 22.06
C ASN A 336 -15.96 -23.59 23.40
N GLY A 337 -14.67 -23.94 23.37
CA GLY A 337 -13.90 -24.43 24.52
C GLY A 337 -14.06 -25.92 24.84
N VAL A 338 -14.93 -26.65 24.15
CA VAL A 338 -15.14 -28.09 24.34
C VAL A 338 -14.20 -28.88 23.43
N ASN A 339 -13.37 -29.76 24.02
CA ASN A 339 -12.47 -30.66 23.27
C ASN A 339 -13.25 -31.85 22.70
N ILE A 340 -13.52 -31.81 21.40
CA ILE A 340 -14.36 -32.81 20.71
C ILE A 340 -13.67 -34.18 20.65
N ILE A 341 -12.35 -34.21 20.48
CA ILE A 341 -11.58 -35.47 20.40
C ILE A 341 -11.53 -36.15 21.78
N ASP A 342 -11.35 -35.41 22.87
CA ASP A 342 -11.39 -35.97 24.23
C ASP A 342 -12.78 -36.55 24.54
N LEU A 343 -13.87 -35.88 24.14
CA LEU A 343 -15.22 -36.43 24.27
C LEU A 343 -15.35 -37.77 23.54
N ALA A 344 -14.84 -37.85 22.31
CA ALA A 344 -14.88 -39.06 21.49
C ALA A 344 -14.04 -40.19 22.11
N LYS A 345 -12.81 -39.89 22.54
CA LYS A 345 -11.91 -40.83 23.24
C LYS A 345 -12.58 -41.43 24.47
N ARG A 346 -13.29 -40.60 25.24
CA ARG A 346 -13.99 -41.00 26.48
C ARG A 346 -15.40 -41.54 26.25
N ARG A 347 -15.87 -41.64 25.00
CA ARG A 347 -17.19 -42.14 24.60
C ARG A 347 -18.34 -41.47 25.36
N LYS A 348 -18.33 -40.14 25.42
CA LYS A 348 -19.40 -39.36 26.07
C LYS A 348 -20.70 -39.41 25.25
N HIS A 349 -21.85 -39.24 25.90
CA HIS A 349 -23.17 -39.34 25.25
C HIS A 349 -23.46 -38.21 24.23
N GLN A 350 -22.73 -37.10 24.29
CA GLN A 350 -22.89 -35.94 23.41
C GLN A 350 -22.18 -36.11 22.06
N ILE A 351 -21.40 -37.18 21.86
CA ILE A 351 -20.62 -37.40 20.65
C ILE A 351 -20.92 -38.79 20.07
N TYR A 352 -21.15 -38.85 18.76
CA TYR A 352 -21.31 -40.11 18.03
C TYR A 352 -20.18 -40.24 17.00
N THR A 353 -19.57 -41.43 16.96
CA THR A 353 -18.53 -41.75 15.98
C THR A 353 -19.15 -42.57 14.86
N VAL A 354 -19.01 -42.08 13.62
CA VAL A 354 -19.41 -42.77 12.40
C VAL A 354 -18.15 -43.31 11.72
N GLY A 355 -18.18 -44.58 11.30
CA GLY A 355 -17.01 -45.24 10.72
C GLY A 355 -15.92 -45.56 11.76
N ASN A 356 -14.69 -45.73 11.30
CA ASN A 356 -13.55 -46.09 12.15
C ASN A 356 -12.63 -44.87 12.36
N VAL A 357 -12.83 -44.13 13.44
CA VAL A 357 -11.91 -43.05 13.85
C VAL A 357 -10.87 -43.63 14.79
N THR A 358 -9.58 -43.49 14.46
CA THR A 358 -8.49 -43.89 15.35
C THR A 358 -7.92 -42.65 16.06
N PHE A 359 -7.42 -42.83 17.29
CA PHE A 359 -6.94 -41.71 18.12
C PHE A 359 -5.42 -41.54 18.09
N SER A 360 -4.84 -41.87 16.95
CA SER A 360 -3.42 -41.78 16.60
C SER A 360 -3.32 -41.43 15.13
N CYS A 361 -2.38 -40.59 14.73
CA CYS A 361 -2.21 -40.24 13.33
C CYS A 361 -1.46 -41.35 12.58
N SER A 362 -2.02 -41.86 11.50
CA SER A 362 -1.33 -42.79 10.60
C SER A 362 -0.40 -42.00 9.67
N GLU A 363 0.91 -42.23 9.76
CA GLU A 363 1.90 -41.42 9.04
C GLU A 363 2.54 -42.20 7.89
N PRO A 364 2.17 -41.92 6.62
CA PRO A 364 2.81 -42.55 5.48
C PRO A 364 4.25 -42.03 5.34
N GLN A 365 5.19 -42.94 5.14
CA GLN A 365 6.60 -42.64 4.92
C GLN A 365 6.81 -42.23 3.46
N ILE A 366 6.73 -40.93 3.19
CA ILE A 366 6.84 -40.37 1.83
C ILE A 366 8.06 -39.46 1.76
N VAL A 367 8.86 -39.65 0.71
CA VAL A 367 10.05 -38.86 0.43
C VAL A 367 9.78 -38.04 -0.83
N PRO A 368 9.39 -36.77 -0.70
CA PRO A 368 9.31 -35.89 -1.85
C PRO A 368 10.71 -35.42 -2.27
N ILE A 369 10.87 -35.09 -3.55
CA ILE A 369 12.07 -34.47 -4.10
C ILE A 369 11.69 -33.15 -4.76
N THR A 370 12.54 -32.13 -4.61
CA THR A 370 12.42 -30.85 -5.32
C THR A 370 13.51 -30.75 -6.37
N PHE A 371 13.13 -30.47 -7.61
CA PHE A 371 14.02 -30.07 -8.69
C PHE A 371 14.18 -28.55 -8.64
N VAL A 372 15.39 -28.09 -8.30
CA VAL A 372 15.63 -26.70 -7.87
C VAL A 372 15.95 -25.79 -9.06
N ASN A 373 16.65 -26.30 -10.07
CA ASN A 373 17.17 -25.55 -11.20
C ASN A 373 16.54 -25.99 -12.53
N SER A 374 16.07 -25.04 -13.33
CA SER A 374 15.47 -25.29 -14.65
C SER A 374 16.47 -25.61 -15.78
N SER A 375 17.78 -25.63 -15.54
CA SER A 375 18.79 -26.04 -16.53
C SER A 375 19.43 -27.38 -16.21
N SER A 376 19.87 -27.59 -14.97
CA SER A 376 20.77 -28.68 -14.59
C SER A 376 20.16 -29.73 -13.67
N SER A 377 18.94 -29.52 -13.13
CA SER A 377 18.34 -30.49 -12.22
C SER A 377 17.92 -31.77 -12.95
N TYR A 378 18.39 -32.92 -12.47
CA TYR A 378 17.94 -34.22 -12.95
C TYR A 378 18.04 -35.29 -11.86
N LEU A 379 17.24 -36.35 -12.04
CA LEU A 379 17.31 -37.59 -11.27
C LEU A 379 17.43 -38.77 -12.23
N LEU A 380 18.52 -39.52 -12.13
CA LEU A 380 18.77 -40.74 -12.89
C LEU A 380 18.47 -41.97 -12.02
N LEU A 381 17.55 -42.83 -12.45
CA LEU A 381 17.19 -44.07 -11.77
C LEU A 381 17.36 -45.29 -12.69
N PRO A 382 17.82 -46.44 -12.16
CA PRO A 382 17.95 -47.66 -12.94
C PRO A 382 16.59 -48.35 -13.18
N GLY A 383 16.39 -48.83 -14.40
CA GLY A 383 15.28 -49.66 -14.83
C GLY A 383 15.58 -51.16 -14.77
N THR A 384 14.59 -51.97 -15.13
CA THR A 384 14.75 -53.41 -15.31
C THR A 384 14.65 -53.76 -16.80
N PRO A 385 15.79 -53.97 -17.49
CA PRO A 385 15.78 -54.17 -18.94
C PRO A 385 15.14 -55.51 -19.34
N GLN A 386 14.65 -55.58 -20.59
CA GLN A 386 14.06 -56.79 -21.21
C GLN A 386 12.70 -57.26 -20.67
N LEU A 387 12.04 -56.46 -19.81
CA LEU A 387 10.63 -56.68 -19.51
C LEU A 387 9.76 -56.32 -20.72
N ASP A 388 8.80 -57.22 -21.06
CA ASP A 388 7.76 -56.97 -22.05
C ASP A 388 6.78 -55.92 -21.50
N GLY A 389 6.91 -54.69 -21.99
CA GLY A 389 6.16 -53.54 -21.52
C GLY A 389 6.92 -52.62 -20.56
N LEU A 390 6.28 -51.50 -20.26
CA LEU A 390 6.78 -50.42 -19.42
C LEU A 390 5.66 -49.93 -18.51
N SER A 391 5.94 -49.76 -17.22
CA SER A 391 5.05 -49.06 -16.30
C SER A 391 5.81 -48.00 -15.52
N VAL A 392 5.43 -46.74 -15.65
CA VAL A 392 6.04 -45.64 -14.86
C VAL A 392 4.92 -44.82 -14.26
N SER A 393 4.94 -44.63 -12.94
CA SER A 393 3.98 -43.74 -12.28
C SER A 393 4.66 -42.88 -11.22
N PHE A 394 4.21 -41.64 -11.08
CA PHE A 394 4.68 -40.70 -10.08
C PHE A 394 3.68 -39.56 -9.90
N GLN A 395 3.78 -38.85 -8.79
CA GLN A 395 3.07 -37.59 -8.59
C GLN A 395 4.01 -36.42 -8.83
N PHE A 396 3.53 -35.36 -9.46
CA PHE A 396 4.28 -34.12 -9.63
C PHE A 396 3.42 -32.89 -9.32
N ARG A 397 4.06 -31.78 -8.96
CA ARG A 397 3.45 -30.45 -8.87
C ARG A 397 4.43 -29.35 -9.24
N THR A 398 3.96 -28.31 -9.91
CA THR A 398 4.78 -27.15 -10.33
C THR A 398 3.92 -25.91 -10.56
N TRP A 399 4.56 -24.75 -10.61
CA TRP A 399 4.00 -23.49 -11.10
C TRP A 399 4.43 -23.16 -12.53
N ASN A 400 5.42 -23.86 -13.07
CA ASN A 400 5.94 -23.61 -14.41
C ASN A 400 5.08 -24.30 -15.48
N GLN A 401 4.80 -23.59 -16.57
CA GLN A 401 3.99 -24.12 -17.68
C GLN A 401 4.74 -25.12 -18.56
N ASP A 402 6.08 -25.09 -18.55
CA ASP A 402 6.93 -25.93 -19.38
C ASP A 402 8.00 -26.64 -18.54
N GLY A 403 8.33 -27.88 -18.90
CA GLY A 403 9.43 -28.63 -18.28
C GLY A 403 9.50 -30.10 -18.68
N LEU A 404 10.71 -30.66 -18.80
CA LEU A 404 10.93 -32.09 -19.06
C LEU A 404 10.63 -32.92 -17.80
N LEU A 405 9.61 -33.78 -17.83
CA LEU A 405 9.26 -34.62 -16.67
C LEU A 405 10.00 -35.95 -16.67
N LEU A 406 10.04 -36.64 -17.81
CA LEU A 406 10.66 -37.96 -17.95
C LEU A 406 11.27 -38.14 -19.34
N SER A 407 12.46 -38.73 -19.39
CA SER A 407 13.13 -39.19 -20.61
C SER A 407 13.76 -40.56 -20.39
N THR A 408 13.55 -41.49 -21.32
CA THR A 408 14.19 -42.81 -21.29
C THR A 408 14.44 -43.34 -22.69
N MET A 409 15.58 -43.99 -22.87
CA MET A 409 15.86 -44.78 -24.07
C MET A 409 15.29 -46.19 -23.87
N LEU A 410 14.43 -46.63 -24.78
CA LEU A 410 13.82 -47.96 -24.75
C LEU A 410 14.81 -48.99 -25.30
N SER A 411 14.79 -50.22 -24.78
CA SER A 411 15.70 -51.28 -25.23
C SER A 411 15.33 -51.81 -26.63
N GLU A 412 16.23 -52.60 -27.23
CA GLU A 412 16.04 -53.24 -28.56
C GLU A 412 15.74 -52.29 -29.74
N GLY A 413 16.11 -51.02 -29.63
CA GLY A 413 15.85 -50.04 -30.70
C GLY A 413 14.39 -49.59 -30.80
N SER A 414 13.59 -49.80 -29.74
CA SER A 414 12.20 -49.35 -29.64
C SER A 414 12.02 -47.82 -29.58
N GLY A 415 13.11 -47.05 -29.54
CA GLY A 415 13.12 -45.59 -29.64
C GLY A 415 13.33 -44.87 -28.32
N THR A 416 12.99 -43.58 -28.27
CA THR A 416 13.07 -42.74 -27.07
C THR A 416 11.66 -42.36 -26.63
N LEU A 417 11.38 -42.47 -25.33
CA LEU A 417 10.15 -41.99 -24.70
C LEU A 417 10.45 -40.68 -23.99
N LEU A 418 9.65 -39.67 -24.31
CA LEU A 418 9.78 -38.31 -23.79
C LEU A 418 8.43 -37.84 -23.26
N LEU A 419 8.39 -37.41 -22.00
CA LEU A 419 7.25 -36.77 -21.38
C LEU A 419 7.61 -35.35 -20.95
N SER A 420 6.96 -34.36 -21.55
CA SER A 420 7.12 -32.94 -21.23
C SER A 420 5.80 -32.31 -20.79
N LEU A 421 5.91 -31.26 -19.98
CA LEU A 421 4.88 -30.26 -19.81
C LEU A 421 5.11 -29.14 -20.83
N GLU A 422 4.09 -28.78 -21.60
CA GLU A 422 4.12 -27.73 -22.63
C GLU A 422 2.84 -26.89 -22.55
N GLY A 423 2.96 -25.60 -22.25
CA GLY A 423 1.81 -24.69 -22.08
C GLY A 423 0.79 -25.17 -21.04
N GLY A 424 1.25 -25.83 -19.97
CA GLY A 424 0.41 -26.40 -18.91
C GLY A 424 -0.34 -27.67 -19.31
N ARG A 425 0.03 -28.34 -20.41
CA ARG A 425 -0.50 -29.64 -20.85
C ARG A 425 0.60 -30.69 -20.88
N LEU A 426 0.24 -31.96 -20.69
CA LEU A 426 1.18 -33.06 -20.80
C LEU A 426 1.28 -33.51 -22.26
N ARG A 427 2.51 -33.72 -22.71
CA ARG A 427 2.87 -34.23 -24.01
C ARG A 427 3.77 -35.44 -23.87
N LEU A 428 3.30 -36.59 -24.33
CA LEU A 428 4.07 -37.83 -24.40
C LEU A 428 4.41 -38.11 -25.86
N VAL A 429 5.70 -38.23 -26.17
CA VAL A 429 6.22 -38.55 -27.51
C VAL A 429 7.06 -39.81 -27.44
N ILE A 430 6.81 -40.75 -28.35
CA ILE A 430 7.66 -41.92 -28.56
C ILE A 430 8.25 -41.84 -29.97
N GLN A 431 9.56 -41.60 -30.05
CA GLN A 431 10.26 -41.41 -31.31
C GLN A 431 11.13 -42.62 -31.64
N LYS A 432 10.87 -43.24 -32.80
CA LYS A 432 11.66 -44.36 -33.35
C LYS A 432 12.56 -43.86 -34.47
N MET A 433 13.70 -44.52 -34.69
CA MET A 433 14.70 -44.12 -35.70
C MET A 433 14.15 -44.11 -37.15
N THR A 434 13.09 -44.86 -37.46
CA THR A 434 12.63 -45.13 -38.83
C THR A 434 11.13 -44.95 -39.08
N GLU A 435 10.31 -44.58 -38.08
CA GLU A 435 8.84 -44.49 -38.18
C GLU A 435 8.29 -43.18 -37.57
N ARG A 436 7.03 -42.82 -37.88
CA ARG A 436 6.35 -41.64 -37.31
C ARG A 436 6.26 -41.75 -35.78
N ALA A 437 6.45 -40.62 -35.09
CA ALA A 437 6.34 -40.55 -33.65
C ALA A 437 4.89 -40.74 -33.19
N ALA A 438 4.67 -41.55 -32.15
CA ALA A 438 3.38 -41.61 -31.46
C ALA A 438 3.31 -40.46 -30.45
N GLU A 439 2.24 -39.67 -30.49
CA GLU A 439 2.05 -38.48 -29.66
C GLU A 439 0.72 -38.54 -28.90
N ILE A 440 0.75 -38.25 -27.60
CA ILE A 440 -0.43 -38.12 -26.75
C ILE A 440 -0.36 -36.76 -26.03
N LEU A 441 -1.42 -35.97 -26.16
CA LEU A 441 -1.61 -34.69 -25.48
C LEU A 441 -2.80 -34.80 -24.53
N THR A 442 -2.62 -34.47 -23.24
CA THR A 442 -3.71 -34.51 -22.25
C THR A 442 -3.54 -33.46 -21.15
N GLY A 443 -4.62 -33.21 -20.41
CA GLY A 443 -4.67 -32.23 -19.32
C GLY A 443 -4.68 -30.76 -19.78
N ARG A 444 -4.91 -29.86 -18.82
CA ARG A 444 -4.87 -28.39 -18.97
C ARG A 444 -4.54 -27.76 -17.62
N ASN A 445 -3.77 -26.68 -17.62
CA ASN A 445 -3.40 -25.90 -16.43
C ASN A 445 -2.78 -26.76 -15.32
N LEU A 446 -1.93 -27.73 -15.67
CA LEU A 446 -1.26 -28.63 -14.70
C LEU A 446 -0.11 -27.96 -13.93
N ASN A 447 0.01 -26.65 -14.09
CA ASN A 447 0.93 -25.76 -13.40
C ASN A 447 0.17 -24.95 -12.33
N ASP A 448 -0.80 -25.58 -11.66
CA ASP A 448 -1.69 -24.99 -10.66
C ASP A 448 -1.19 -25.21 -9.21
N GLY A 449 0.01 -25.75 -9.04
CA GLY A 449 0.63 -26.06 -7.77
C GLY A 449 0.06 -27.30 -7.06
N LEU A 450 -0.95 -27.97 -7.63
CA LEU A 450 -1.56 -29.17 -7.05
C LEU A 450 -0.78 -30.43 -7.41
N TRP A 451 -0.90 -31.46 -6.57
CA TRP A 451 -0.36 -32.78 -6.91
C TRP A 451 -1.20 -33.46 -7.98
N HIS A 452 -0.56 -33.78 -9.10
CA HIS A 452 -1.14 -34.59 -10.17
C HIS A 452 -0.53 -35.98 -10.18
N LEU A 453 -1.36 -37.02 -10.28
CA LEU A 453 -0.93 -38.41 -10.43
C LEU A 453 -0.83 -38.76 -11.90
N LEU A 454 0.38 -39.12 -12.33
CA LEU A 454 0.68 -39.56 -13.68
C LEU A 454 1.02 -41.06 -13.67
N SER A 455 0.46 -41.81 -14.61
CA SER A 455 0.84 -43.20 -14.86
C SER A 455 0.88 -43.49 -16.36
N ILE A 456 2.03 -43.93 -16.84
CA ILE A 456 2.30 -44.40 -18.19
C ILE A 456 2.35 -45.92 -18.14
N ASN A 457 1.45 -46.57 -18.86
CA ASN A 457 1.49 -48.02 -19.06
C ASN A 457 1.56 -48.32 -20.55
N ALA A 458 2.62 -49.02 -20.97
CA ALA A 458 2.77 -49.52 -22.32
C ALA A 458 2.90 -51.04 -22.26
N TRP A 459 1.98 -51.76 -22.91
CA TRP A 459 2.06 -53.21 -23.04
C TRP A 459 1.62 -53.62 -24.44
N ARG A 460 2.45 -54.44 -25.11
CA ARG A 460 2.25 -54.84 -26.51
C ARG A 460 2.09 -53.58 -27.37
N ASN A 461 1.02 -53.50 -28.17
CA ASN A 461 0.72 -52.37 -29.05
C ASN A 461 -0.18 -51.29 -28.41
N ARG A 462 -0.29 -51.23 -27.07
CA ARG A 462 -1.17 -50.26 -26.39
C ARG A 462 -0.38 -49.44 -25.39
N ILE A 463 -0.38 -48.12 -25.61
CA ILE A 463 0.15 -47.11 -24.70
C ILE A 463 -1.04 -46.36 -24.10
N THR A 464 -1.06 -46.24 -22.79
CA THR A 464 -2.05 -45.44 -22.06
C THR A 464 -1.34 -44.48 -21.14
N LEU A 465 -1.70 -43.20 -21.27
CA LEU A 465 -1.32 -42.15 -20.34
C LEU A 465 -2.53 -41.83 -19.47
N THR A 466 -2.39 -42.03 -18.17
CA THR A 466 -3.44 -41.75 -17.17
C THR A 466 -3.03 -40.56 -16.32
N LEU A 467 -3.93 -39.59 -16.17
CA LEU A 467 -3.76 -38.37 -15.39
C LEU A 467 -4.94 -38.23 -14.43
N ASP A 468 -4.69 -38.19 -13.12
CA ASP A 468 -5.71 -37.97 -12.07
C ASP A 468 -6.94 -38.91 -12.16
N ASN A 469 -6.72 -40.15 -12.61
CA ASN A 469 -7.69 -41.21 -12.91
C ASN A 469 -8.43 -41.12 -14.25
N ASP A 470 -8.16 -40.09 -15.06
CA ASP A 470 -8.64 -40.00 -16.44
C ASP A 470 -7.64 -40.63 -17.41
N ALA A 471 -8.09 -41.60 -18.19
CA ALA A 471 -7.25 -42.31 -19.17
C ALA A 471 -7.33 -41.64 -20.54
N ALA A 472 -6.19 -41.16 -21.05
CA ALA A 472 -6.02 -40.77 -22.45
C ALA A 472 -5.35 -41.91 -23.23
N SER A 473 -5.97 -42.34 -24.32
CA SER A 473 -5.40 -43.26 -25.30
C SER A 473 -5.13 -42.53 -26.61
N PRO A 474 -4.08 -42.91 -27.36
CA PRO A 474 -3.81 -42.31 -28.68
C PRO A 474 -5.00 -42.51 -29.62
N ALA A 475 -5.22 -41.53 -30.53
CA ALA A 475 -6.13 -41.70 -31.65
C ALA A 475 -5.65 -42.90 -32.49
N GLN A 476 -6.59 -43.75 -32.92
CA GLN A 476 -6.37 -45.03 -33.60
C GLN A 476 -5.46 -44.93 -34.84
N ASP A 477 -4.14 -44.95 -34.67
CA ASP A 477 -3.21 -45.36 -35.72
C ASP A 477 -1.82 -45.70 -35.13
N THR A 478 -1.62 -46.95 -34.73
CA THR A 478 -0.26 -47.46 -34.48
C THR A 478 -0.13 -48.88 -35.00
N SER A 479 0.77 -49.03 -35.97
CA SER A 479 1.39 -50.29 -36.40
C SER A 479 1.89 -51.12 -35.21
N ARG A 480 2.10 -52.43 -35.43
CA ARG A 480 2.58 -53.37 -34.40
C ARG A 480 3.90 -52.89 -33.80
N MET A 481 3.88 -52.38 -32.56
CA MET A 481 5.06 -51.83 -31.89
C MET A 481 5.23 -52.53 -30.54
N GLN A 482 6.28 -53.34 -30.41
CA GLN A 482 6.69 -53.93 -29.13
C GLN A 482 7.60 -52.92 -28.39
N ILE A 483 7.23 -52.59 -27.16
CA ILE A 483 7.93 -51.65 -26.31
C ILE A 483 8.53 -52.44 -25.15
N TYR A 484 9.86 -52.32 -24.99
CA TYR A 484 10.60 -52.93 -23.90
C TYR A 484 11.10 -51.86 -22.94
N SER A 485 11.08 -52.17 -21.63
CA SER A 485 11.56 -51.28 -20.58
C SER A 485 13.04 -50.90 -20.77
N GLY A 486 13.38 -49.65 -20.46
CA GLY A 486 14.72 -49.09 -20.64
C GLY A 486 15.69 -49.42 -19.50
N ASN A 487 16.98 -49.16 -19.72
CA ASN A 487 18.01 -49.38 -18.68
C ASN A 487 18.04 -48.23 -17.66
N SER A 488 17.72 -47.01 -18.09
CA SER A 488 17.97 -45.77 -17.36
C SER A 488 16.85 -44.77 -17.59
N TYR A 489 16.33 -44.19 -16.50
CA TYR A 489 15.23 -43.23 -16.51
C TYR A 489 15.70 -41.89 -15.96
N TYR A 490 15.62 -40.86 -16.78
CA TYR A 490 15.92 -39.48 -16.39
C TYR A 490 14.61 -38.77 -16.04
N PHE A 491 14.48 -38.35 -14.79
CA PHE A 491 13.40 -37.50 -14.32
C PHE A 491 13.87 -36.07 -14.21
N GLY A 492 13.00 -35.14 -14.58
CA GLY A 492 13.17 -33.70 -14.41
C GLY A 492 14.16 -33.01 -15.36
N GLY A 493 15.13 -33.70 -15.93
CA GLY A 493 16.11 -33.10 -16.84
C GLY A 493 17.17 -34.08 -17.30
N CYS A 494 18.08 -33.60 -18.15
CA CYS A 494 19.27 -34.32 -18.60
C CYS A 494 20.56 -33.63 -18.08
N PRO A 495 21.67 -34.36 -17.93
CA PRO A 495 22.97 -33.79 -17.56
C PRO A 495 23.54 -32.85 -18.64
N ASP A 496 24.27 -31.80 -18.24
CA ASP A 496 24.86 -30.80 -19.16
C ASP A 496 26.06 -31.32 -19.99
N ASN A 497 26.66 -32.45 -19.62
CA ASN A 497 27.83 -33.00 -20.31
C ASN A 497 27.46 -33.62 -21.67
N LEU A 498 27.72 -32.87 -22.74
CA LEU A 498 27.55 -33.19 -24.17
C LEU A 498 28.22 -34.49 -24.66
N THR A 499 28.94 -35.23 -23.80
CA THR A 499 29.62 -36.47 -24.17
C THR A 499 28.72 -37.71 -24.12
N ASP A 500 27.56 -37.64 -23.45
CA ASP A 500 26.60 -38.75 -23.36
C ASP A 500 25.33 -38.41 -24.17
N SER A 501 25.27 -38.86 -25.42
CA SER A 501 24.24 -38.53 -26.42
C SER A 501 22.86 -39.18 -26.17
N GLN A 502 22.59 -39.68 -24.96
CA GLN A 502 21.42 -40.52 -24.67
C GLN A 502 20.19 -39.77 -24.13
N CYS A 503 20.36 -38.52 -23.66
CA CYS A 503 19.27 -37.70 -23.11
C CYS A 503 19.40 -36.28 -23.66
N LEU A 504 18.34 -35.77 -24.29
CA LEU A 504 18.27 -34.40 -24.78
C LEU A 504 17.16 -33.66 -24.02
N ASN A 505 17.42 -32.40 -23.65
CA ASN A 505 16.43 -31.49 -23.10
C ASN A 505 15.74 -30.76 -24.28
N PRO A 506 14.55 -31.19 -24.74
CA PRO A 506 13.82 -30.51 -25.80
C PRO A 506 13.26 -29.15 -25.35
N THR A 507 13.07 -28.99 -24.04
CA THR A 507 12.61 -27.78 -23.34
C THR A 507 13.48 -27.55 -22.10
N LYS A 508 13.09 -26.64 -21.20
CA LYS A 508 13.78 -26.44 -19.91
C LYS A 508 13.66 -27.70 -19.04
N ALA A 509 14.64 -27.92 -18.15
CA ALA A 509 14.50 -28.91 -17.09
C ALA A 509 13.32 -28.52 -16.18
N PHE A 510 12.60 -29.52 -15.71
CA PHE A 510 11.49 -29.36 -14.77
C PHE A 510 11.99 -28.77 -13.46
N GLN A 511 11.25 -27.77 -13.01
CA GLN A 511 11.39 -27.17 -11.69
C GLN A 511 10.07 -27.41 -10.97
N GLY A 512 10.11 -28.12 -9.85
CA GLY A 512 8.90 -28.68 -9.25
C GLY A 512 9.19 -29.75 -8.23
N CYS A 513 8.13 -30.33 -7.67
CA CYS A 513 8.27 -31.48 -6.78
C CYS A 513 7.78 -32.76 -7.44
N MET A 514 8.43 -33.88 -7.10
CA MET A 514 7.93 -35.23 -7.41
C MET A 514 7.89 -36.11 -6.16
N ARG A 515 7.00 -37.09 -6.13
CA ARG A 515 6.93 -38.13 -5.09
C ARG A 515 6.29 -39.41 -5.63
N LEU A 516 6.37 -40.49 -4.84
CA LEU A 516 5.75 -41.78 -5.17
C LEU A 516 6.19 -42.30 -6.56
N ILE A 517 7.50 -42.31 -6.82
CA ILE A 517 8.06 -42.76 -8.11
C ILE A 517 8.11 -44.29 -8.16
N PHE A 518 7.37 -44.88 -9.09
CA PHE A 518 7.38 -46.30 -9.42
C PHE A 518 7.91 -46.49 -10.84
N ILE A 519 8.80 -47.46 -11.01
CA ILE A 519 9.26 -47.94 -12.32
C ILE A 519 9.04 -49.46 -12.33
N ASP A 520 8.35 -49.94 -13.35
CA ASP A 520 7.93 -51.33 -13.53
C ASP A 520 7.20 -51.88 -12.30
N ASN A 521 6.28 -51.09 -11.75
CA ASN A 521 5.53 -51.34 -10.51
C ASN A 521 6.38 -51.52 -9.24
N GLN A 522 7.67 -51.17 -9.29
CA GLN A 522 8.55 -51.17 -8.12
C GLN A 522 8.76 -49.74 -7.61
N PRO A 523 8.47 -49.44 -6.32
CA PRO A 523 8.77 -48.14 -5.74
C PRO A 523 10.28 -47.95 -5.67
N LYS A 524 10.76 -46.75 -6.02
CA LYS A 524 12.18 -46.41 -5.95
C LYS A 524 12.49 -45.71 -4.63
N ASP A 525 13.51 -46.21 -3.93
CA ASP A 525 13.94 -45.65 -2.64
C ASP A 525 14.83 -44.42 -2.86
N LEU A 526 14.24 -43.25 -2.67
CA LEU A 526 14.91 -41.96 -2.87
C LEU A 526 15.91 -41.63 -1.75
N ILE A 527 15.88 -42.34 -0.62
CA ILE A 527 16.89 -42.17 0.44
C ILE A 527 18.20 -42.84 0.05
N SER A 528 18.13 -44.03 -0.56
CA SER A 528 19.30 -44.67 -1.16
C SER A 528 19.94 -43.80 -2.26
N VAL A 529 19.13 -43.01 -2.99
CA VAL A 529 19.64 -42.01 -3.94
C VAL A 529 20.47 -40.93 -3.24
N GLN A 530 19.95 -40.35 -2.16
CA GLN A 530 20.67 -39.34 -1.38
C GLN A 530 21.99 -39.88 -0.79
N GLN A 531 22.04 -41.17 -0.46
CA GLN A 531 23.23 -41.85 0.04
C GLN A 531 24.24 -42.24 -1.06
N GLY A 532 23.91 -42.02 -2.33
CA GLY A 532 24.76 -42.38 -3.47
C GLY A 532 24.81 -43.89 -3.78
N SER A 533 23.93 -44.70 -3.18
CA SER A 533 23.88 -46.15 -3.41
C SER A 533 22.94 -46.55 -4.56
N LEU A 534 22.06 -45.64 -5.00
CA LEU A 534 21.11 -45.86 -6.09
C LEU A 534 21.06 -44.65 -7.02
N GLY A 535 21.35 -44.84 -8.31
CA GLY A 535 21.18 -43.79 -9.32
C GLY A 535 22.18 -42.63 -9.20
N ASN A 536 21.86 -41.50 -9.83
CA ASN A 536 22.66 -40.26 -9.80
C ASN A 536 21.73 -39.04 -9.86
N PHE A 537 22.16 -37.88 -9.39
CA PHE A 537 21.36 -36.66 -9.43
C PHE A 537 22.20 -35.38 -9.46
N SER A 538 21.59 -34.27 -9.89
CA SER A 538 22.14 -32.91 -9.78
C SER A 538 21.05 -31.94 -9.32
N ASP A 539 21.42 -30.98 -8.49
CA ASP A 539 20.58 -29.85 -8.06
C ASP A 539 19.18 -30.27 -7.56
N LEU A 540 19.12 -31.27 -6.68
CA LEU A 540 17.90 -31.73 -6.02
C LEU A 540 17.92 -31.49 -4.52
N HIS A 541 16.78 -31.11 -3.95
CA HIS A 541 16.53 -31.27 -2.52
C HIS A 541 15.73 -32.56 -2.29
N VAL A 542 16.34 -33.53 -1.60
CA VAL A 542 15.70 -34.81 -1.25
C VAL A 542 15.01 -34.71 0.10
N ASP A 543 13.86 -35.38 0.23
CA ASP A 543 13.06 -35.44 1.45
C ASP A 543 12.41 -34.11 1.84
N LEU A 544 12.19 -33.23 0.85
CA LEU A 544 11.61 -31.89 0.97
C LEU A 544 10.90 -31.50 -0.33
N CYS A 545 9.72 -30.89 -0.23
CA CYS A 545 9.08 -30.19 -1.34
C CYS A 545 9.06 -28.68 -1.08
N SER A 546 9.88 -27.92 -1.81
CA SER A 546 10.10 -26.49 -1.58
C SER A 546 9.19 -25.57 -2.41
N ILE A 547 8.06 -26.08 -2.90
CA ILE A 547 7.09 -25.25 -3.63
C ILE A 547 6.51 -24.19 -2.69
N LYS A 548 6.40 -22.95 -3.18
CA LYS A 548 5.82 -21.83 -2.44
C LYS A 548 4.82 -21.12 -3.35
N ASP A 549 3.65 -20.84 -2.81
CA ASP A 549 2.68 -19.95 -3.44
C ASP A 549 3.09 -18.50 -3.19
N ARG A 550 3.38 -17.77 -4.26
CA ARG A 550 3.81 -16.36 -4.28
C ARG A 550 2.66 -15.40 -4.55
N CYS A 551 1.47 -15.92 -4.89
CA CYS A 551 0.25 -15.14 -5.06
C CYS A 551 -0.64 -15.17 -3.82
N LEU A 552 -0.23 -15.84 -2.75
CA LEU A 552 -0.94 -15.86 -1.47
C LEU A 552 0.00 -15.47 -0.31
N PRO A 553 -0.22 -14.31 0.34
CA PRO A 553 -1.25 -13.31 0.02
C PRO A 553 -1.01 -12.66 -1.35
N ASN A 554 -2.07 -12.08 -1.93
CA ASN A 554 -1.95 -11.39 -3.21
C ASN A 554 -1.22 -10.06 -3.01
N TYR A 555 0.01 -9.98 -3.51
CA TYR A 555 0.85 -8.77 -3.45
C TYR A 555 0.62 -7.80 -4.62
N CYS A 556 -0.30 -8.11 -5.53
CA CYS A 556 -0.74 -7.17 -6.54
C CYS A 556 -1.76 -6.23 -5.91
N GLU A 557 -1.37 -4.97 -5.78
CA GLU A 557 -2.16 -3.93 -5.12
C GLU A 557 -3.34 -3.50 -6.00
N HIS A 558 -4.27 -2.74 -5.42
CA HIS A 558 -5.42 -2.12 -6.11
C HIS A 558 -6.28 -3.09 -6.95
N GLY A 559 -6.42 -4.34 -6.48
CA GLY A 559 -7.23 -5.36 -7.15
C GLY A 559 -6.56 -6.04 -8.34
N GLY A 560 -5.25 -5.85 -8.53
CA GLY A 560 -4.48 -6.51 -9.57
C GLY A 560 -4.54 -8.04 -9.49
N SER A 561 -4.59 -8.69 -10.65
CA SER A 561 -4.65 -10.15 -10.74
C SER A 561 -3.25 -10.76 -10.70
N CYS A 562 -3.01 -11.70 -9.79
CA CYS A 562 -1.72 -12.35 -9.63
C CYS A 562 -1.62 -13.67 -10.42
N SER A 563 -0.50 -13.85 -11.09
CA SER A 563 -0.05 -15.12 -11.66
C SER A 563 1.38 -15.42 -11.22
N GLN A 564 1.86 -16.65 -11.34
CA GLN A 564 3.18 -17.01 -10.84
C GLN A 564 3.89 -18.10 -11.65
N SER A 565 5.20 -18.10 -11.52
CA SER A 565 6.11 -19.19 -11.88
C SER A 565 6.75 -19.75 -10.60
N TRP A 566 7.65 -20.72 -10.75
CA TRP A 566 8.38 -21.28 -9.62
C TRP A 566 9.20 -20.24 -8.86
N THR A 567 9.81 -19.29 -9.57
CA THR A 567 10.74 -18.32 -8.97
C THR A 567 10.08 -16.99 -8.63
N THR A 568 9.04 -16.58 -9.37
CA THR A 568 8.55 -15.20 -9.34
C THR A 568 7.03 -15.12 -9.57
N PHE A 569 6.37 -14.08 -9.05
CA PHE A 569 4.98 -13.74 -9.40
C PHE A 569 4.88 -12.59 -10.44
N TYR A 570 3.71 -12.38 -11.03
CA TYR A 570 3.43 -11.32 -11.99
C TYR A 570 2.06 -10.72 -11.70
N CYS A 571 1.97 -9.41 -11.78
CA CYS A 571 0.72 -8.69 -11.60
C CYS A 571 0.18 -8.20 -12.94
N ASN A 572 -1.10 -8.49 -13.19
CA ASN A 572 -1.85 -7.87 -14.25
C ASN A 572 -2.63 -6.68 -13.67
N CYS A 573 -2.19 -5.48 -14.04
CA CYS A 573 -2.78 -4.21 -13.59
C CYS A 573 -3.82 -3.64 -14.57
N THR A 574 -4.18 -4.39 -15.62
CA THR A 574 -5.20 -3.95 -16.58
C THR A 574 -6.52 -3.68 -15.87
N ASP A 575 -7.20 -2.59 -16.25
CA ASP A 575 -8.49 -2.15 -15.69
C ASP A 575 -8.47 -1.77 -14.18
N THR A 576 -7.28 -1.61 -13.57
CA THR A 576 -7.17 -1.17 -12.17
C THR A 576 -7.05 0.35 -12.04
N GLY A 577 -6.56 1.05 -13.07
CA GLY A 577 -6.13 2.46 -12.96
C GLY A 577 -4.69 2.63 -12.46
N TYR A 578 -3.95 1.53 -12.26
CA TYR A 578 -2.60 1.51 -11.75
C TYR A 578 -1.61 0.78 -12.66
N VAL A 579 -0.32 1.03 -12.47
CA VAL A 579 0.82 0.47 -13.20
C VAL A 579 1.99 0.14 -12.27
N GLY A 580 3.05 -0.43 -12.86
CA GLY A 580 4.23 -0.90 -12.14
C GLY A 580 4.18 -2.41 -11.89
N ALA A 581 5.28 -2.95 -11.37
CA ALA A 581 5.45 -4.39 -11.20
C ALA A 581 4.45 -5.04 -10.22
N THR A 582 3.89 -4.26 -9.30
CA THR A 582 2.91 -4.67 -8.28
C THR A 582 1.61 -3.87 -8.32
N CYS A 583 1.36 -3.11 -9.40
CA CYS A 583 0.19 -2.22 -9.52
C CYS A 583 0.13 -1.14 -8.42
N HIS A 584 1.28 -0.70 -7.92
CA HIS A 584 1.37 0.28 -6.83
C HIS A 584 1.19 1.73 -7.30
N ASN A 585 1.58 2.04 -8.54
CA ASN A 585 1.64 3.42 -9.02
C ASN A 585 0.35 3.81 -9.75
N SER A 586 -0.25 4.92 -9.37
CA SER A 586 -1.41 5.45 -10.11
C SER A 586 -1.05 5.87 -11.53
N LEU A 587 -1.98 5.68 -12.46
CA LEU A 587 -1.93 6.26 -13.82
C LEU A 587 -2.36 7.73 -13.84
N TYR A 588 -3.06 8.18 -12.81
CA TYR A 588 -3.75 9.47 -12.78
C TYR A 588 -3.08 10.43 -11.80
N GLU A 589 -3.27 11.72 -12.03
CA GLU A 589 -2.70 12.76 -11.18
C GLU A 589 -3.57 12.97 -9.93
N GLN A 590 -2.96 13.48 -8.87
CA GLN A 590 -3.65 13.55 -7.58
C GLN A 590 -4.67 14.68 -7.46
N SER A 591 -4.57 15.71 -8.30
CA SER A 591 -5.47 16.85 -8.25
C SER A 591 -5.56 17.58 -9.59
N CYS A 592 -6.62 18.37 -9.77
CA CYS A 592 -6.77 19.24 -10.93
C CYS A 592 -5.65 20.31 -11.02
N GLU A 593 -5.02 20.65 -9.88
CA GLU A 593 -3.88 21.58 -9.81
C GLU A 593 -2.69 21.05 -10.61
N VAL A 594 -2.38 19.76 -10.46
CA VAL A 594 -1.27 19.11 -11.16
C VAL A 594 -1.53 19.09 -12.67
N TYR A 595 -2.75 18.76 -13.10
CA TYR A 595 -3.12 18.78 -14.52
C TYR A 595 -2.94 20.16 -15.15
N ARG A 596 -3.30 21.26 -14.46
CA ARG A 596 -3.04 22.63 -14.96
C ARG A 596 -1.54 22.88 -15.15
N HIS A 597 -0.71 22.49 -14.18
CA HIS A 597 0.74 22.72 -14.24
C HIS A 597 1.43 21.95 -15.37
N GLN A 598 0.82 20.87 -15.86
CA GLN A 598 1.24 20.15 -17.05
C GLN A 598 0.74 20.78 -18.38
N GLY A 599 -0.07 21.84 -18.32
CA GLY A 599 -0.60 22.55 -19.49
C GLY A 599 -1.96 22.08 -19.98
N ASN A 600 -2.70 21.26 -19.21
CA ASN A 600 -4.04 20.80 -19.58
C ASN A 600 -5.10 21.92 -19.42
N THR A 601 -6.18 21.83 -20.20
CA THR A 601 -7.34 22.74 -20.16
C THR A 601 -8.52 22.13 -19.41
N ALA A 602 -9.60 22.92 -19.21
CA ALA A 602 -10.78 22.46 -18.48
C ALA A 602 -11.45 21.23 -19.14
N GLY A 603 -11.84 20.24 -18.35
CA GLY A 603 -12.36 18.98 -18.85
C GLY A 603 -12.64 17.94 -17.76
N PHE A 604 -13.07 16.75 -18.18
CA PHE A 604 -13.20 15.61 -17.28
C PHE A 604 -11.87 14.86 -17.18
N PHE A 605 -11.39 14.68 -15.95
CA PHE A 605 -10.16 13.95 -15.65
C PHE A 605 -10.45 12.91 -14.58
N TYR A 606 -9.67 11.84 -14.57
CA TYR A 606 -9.58 10.98 -13.40
C TYR A 606 -8.54 11.59 -12.47
N ILE A 607 -8.86 11.64 -11.18
CA ILE A 607 -7.89 12.00 -10.14
C ILE A 607 -7.77 10.87 -9.14
N ASP A 608 -6.58 10.76 -8.57
CA ASP A 608 -6.24 9.79 -7.54
C ASP A 608 -5.67 10.53 -6.33
N SER A 609 -6.53 10.96 -5.42
CA SER A 609 -6.21 11.94 -4.37
C SER A 609 -5.09 11.50 -3.41
N ASP A 610 -4.93 10.20 -3.21
CA ASP A 610 -3.93 9.55 -2.37
C ASP A 610 -2.89 8.77 -3.18
N GLY A 611 -3.00 8.69 -4.51
CA GLY A 611 -1.97 8.11 -5.36
C GLY A 611 -1.80 6.61 -5.11
N SER A 612 -0.75 6.21 -4.39
CA SER A 612 -0.51 4.81 -4.04
C SER A 612 -1.23 4.36 -2.75
N GLY A 613 -2.16 5.18 -2.26
CA GLY A 613 -3.00 4.87 -1.12
C GLY A 613 -4.19 3.96 -1.49
N PRO A 614 -5.04 3.59 -0.51
CA PRO A 614 -6.09 2.60 -0.70
C PRO A 614 -7.29 3.07 -1.53
N LEU A 615 -7.45 4.37 -1.84
CA LEU A 615 -8.60 4.87 -2.58
C LEU A 615 -8.36 4.71 -4.09
N ALA A 616 -9.38 4.22 -4.79
CA ALA A 616 -9.32 4.11 -6.24
C ALA A 616 -9.37 5.51 -6.92
N PRO A 617 -8.92 5.63 -8.17
CA PRO A 617 -9.13 6.85 -8.94
C PRO A 617 -10.61 7.05 -9.29
N PHE A 618 -11.04 8.30 -9.38
CA PHE A 618 -12.42 8.64 -9.75
C PHE A 618 -12.47 9.88 -10.65
N GLN A 619 -13.56 9.99 -11.41
CA GLN A 619 -13.71 11.04 -12.41
C GLN A 619 -14.26 12.34 -11.81
N VAL A 620 -13.58 13.44 -12.07
CA VAL A 620 -13.98 14.80 -11.67
C VAL A 620 -14.00 15.73 -12.87
N TYR A 621 -14.72 16.84 -12.76
CA TYR A 621 -14.63 17.93 -13.73
C TYR A 621 -13.66 19.00 -13.21
N CYS A 622 -12.52 19.14 -13.87
CA CYS A 622 -11.56 20.20 -13.58
C CYS A 622 -11.95 21.44 -14.38
N ASN A 623 -12.57 22.43 -13.73
CA ASN A 623 -12.83 23.73 -14.32
C ASN A 623 -11.64 24.65 -14.06
N ILE A 624 -10.73 24.67 -15.03
CA ILE A 624 -9.51 25.47 -15.00
C ILE A 624 -9.85 26.87 -15.53
N THR A 625 -10.01 27.82 -14.59
CA THR A 625 -10.18 29.25 -14.91
C THR A 625 -8.85 29.98 -14.75
N GLU A 626 -8.78 31.25 -15.17
CA GLU A 626 -7.55 32.04 -15.02
C GLU A 626 -7.18 32.20 -13.54
N ASP A 627 -8.15 32.46 -12.65
CA ASP A 627 -7.93 32.76 -11.24
C ASP A 627 -8.00 31.55 -10.30
N LYS A 628 -8.83 30.55 -10.58
CA LYS A 628 -9.05 29.37 -9.71
C LYS A 628 -9.15 28.07 -10.50
N ILE A 629 -8.77 26.96 -9.86
CA ILE A 629 -8.98 25.62 -10.42
C ILE A 629 -10.02 24.92 -9.58
N TRP A 630 -11.22 24.78 -10.12
CA TRP A 630 -12.28 24.10 -9.41
C TRP A 630 -12.31 22.62 -9.78
N THR A 631 -12.12 21.77 -8.78
CA THR A 631 -12.52 20.36 -8.82
C THR A 631 -14.02 20.29 -8.50
N SER A 632 -14.82 19.92 -9.49
CA SER A 632 -16.28 19.82 -9.37
C SER A 632 -16.74 18.37 -9.44
N VAL A 633 -17.48 17.93 -8.43
CA VAL A 633 -18.03 16.57 -8.33
C VAL A 633 -19.56 16.63 -8.28
N GLN A 634 -20.18 15.96 -9.24
CA GLN A 634 -21.63 15.91 -9.40
C GLN A 634 -22.24 14.73 -8.64
N HIS A 635 -23.51 14.86 -8.27
CA HIS A 635 -24.34 13.78 -7.74
C HIS A 635 -25.54 13.48 -8.64
N ASN A 636 -26.27 12.41 -8.35
CA ASN A 636 -27.39 11.90 -9.14
C ASN A 636 -28.63 12.81 -9.20
N HIS A 637 -28.76 13.81 -8.33
CA HIS A 637 -29.95 14.68 -8.22
C HIS A 637 -29.60 16.18 -8.26
N MET A 638 -29.30 16.70 -9.45
CA MET A 638 -28.91 18.11 -9.64
C MET A 638 -30.08 19.05 -9.96
N GLU A 639 -31.26 18.49 -10.20
CA GLU A 639 -32.46 19.22 -10.63
C GLU A 639 -33.29 19.73 -9.44
N LEU A 640 -34.10 20.78 -9.68
CA LEU A 640 -35.00 21.34 -8.67
C LEU A 640 -36.15 20.35 -8.41
N THR A 641 -36.24 19.84 -7.17
CA THR A 641 -37.19 18.78 -6.79
C THR A 641 -38.33 19.32 -5.93
N HIS A 642 -39.58 19.15 -6.38
CA HIS A 642 -40.78 19.57 -5.66
C HIS A 642 -41.24 18.53 -4.62
N VAL A 643 -41.65 19.00 -3.44
CA VAL A 643 -42.04 18.18 -2.28
C VAL A 643 -43.38 18.66 -1.73
N ARG A 644 -44.30 17.71 -1.49
CA ARG A 644 -45.61 17.91 -0.87
C ARG A 644 -45.94 16.74 0.07
N GLY A 645 -46.68 17.00 1.15
CA GLY A 645 -47.20 15.97 2.04
C GLY A 645 -46.21 15.39 3.07
N ALA A 646 -45.07 16.05 3.30
CA ALA A 646 -44.09 15.64 4.32
C ALA A 646 -44.45 16.25 5.69
N SER A 647 -44.31 15.43 6.74
CA SER A 647 -44.58 15.79 8.14
C SER A 647 -43.43 15.32 9.06
N ALA A 648 -43.44 15.71 10.33
CA ALA A 648 -42.44 15.21 11.30
C ALA A 648 -42.50 13.68 11.50
N GLU A 649 -43.67 13.05 11.39
CA GLU A 649 -43.86 11.60 11.51
C GLU A 649 -43.48 10.85 10.23
N LYS A 650 -43.63 11.51 9.08
CA LYS A 650 -43.28 10.98 7.76
C LYS A 650 -42.50 12.04 6.97
N PRO A 651 -41.20 12.22 7.29
CA PRO A 651 -40.37 13.23 6.65
C PRO A 651 -40.08 12.82 5.20
N TYR A 652 -39.92 13.82 4.33
CA TYR A 652 -39.30 13.60 3.03
C TYR A 652 -37.79 13.56 3.24
N SER A 653 -37.13 12.52 2.74
CA SER A 653 -35.69 12.34 2.83
C SER A 653 -35.12 11.92 1.48
N MET A 654 -34.07 12.60 1.02
CA MET A 654 -33.36 12.26 -0.20
C MET A 654 -31.87 12.10 0.06
N VAL A 655 -31.31 10.94 -0.30
CA VAL A 655 -29.87 10.63 -0.20
C VAL A 655 -29.20 10.96 -1.54
N LEU A 656 -28.10 11.71 -1.50
CA LEU A 656 -27.35 12.14 -2.68
C LEU A 656 -26.20 11.16 -2.94
N ASP A 657 -26.16 10.63 -4.16
CA ASP A 657 -25.11 9.69 -4.61
C ASP A 657 -24.16 10.41 -5.58
N TYR A 658 -22.90 10.56 -5.17
CA TYR A 658 -21.87 11.27 -5.92
C TYR A 658 -21.12 10.33 -6.86
N LYS A 659 -20.49 10.89 -7.90
CA LYS A 659 -19.58 10.14 -8.79
C LYS A 659 -18.21 9.82 -8.13
N GLY A 660 -18.23 9.27 -6.92
CA GLY A 660 -17.09 8.90 -6.09
C GLY A 660 -17.55 8.44 -4.69
N SER A 661 -16.74 7.63 -4.01
CA SER A 661 -17.01 7.20 -2.64
C SER A 661 -16.85 8.35 -1.64
N LEU A 662 -17.45 8.24 -0.45
CA LEU A 662 -17.37 9.29 0.56
C LEU A 662 -15.92 9.53 1.02
N GLU A 663 -15.10 8.48 1.06
CA GLU A 663 -13.68 8.55 1.39
C GLU A 663 -12.88 9.34 0.34
N GLN A 664 -13.16 9.11 -0.95
CA GLN A 664 -12.56 9.86 -2.06
C GLN A 664 -12.91 11.35 -1.99
N LEU A 665 -14.19 11.67 -1.73
CA LEU A 665 -14.64 13.06 -1.60
C LEU A 665 -13.99 13.75 -0.40
N THR A 666 -13.87 13.03 0.72
CA THR A 666 -13.22 13.51 1.94
C THR A 666 -11.75 13.85 1.68
N ALA A 667 -11.01 12.99 0.98
CA ALA A 667 -9.63 13.24 0.60
C ALA A 667 -9.47 14.52 -0.26
N VAL A 668 -10.36 14.72 -1.24
CA VAL A 668 -10.37 15.95 -2.05
C VAL A 668 -10.68 17.18 -1.18
N ILE A 669 -11.71 17.12 -0.33
CA ILE A 669 -12.09 18.25 0.54
C ILE A 669 -10.93 18.61 1.48
N ASP A 670 -10.36 17.63 2.17
CA ASP A 670 -9.30 17.87 3.16
C ASP A 670 -8.03 18.43 2.49
N SER A 671 -7.71 17.97 1.28
CA SER A 671 -6.56 18.48 0.51
C SER A 671 -6.75 19.89 -0.07
N SER A 672 -8.00 20.32 -0.26
CA SER A 672 -8.34 21.59 -0.89
C SER A 672 -8.21 22.78 0.06
N GLU A 673 -7.97 23.99 -0.44
CA GLU A 673 -7.93 25.20 0.41
C GLU A 673 -9.34 25.65 0.79
N HIS A 674 -10.26 25.59 -0.16
CA HIS A 674 -11.66 25.99 0.00
C HIS A 674 -12.58 25.02 -0.71
N CYS A 675 -13.73 24.75 -0.12
CA CYS A 675 -14.81 24.00 -0.74
C CYS A 675 -16.15 24.69 -0.49
N GLU A 676 -17.03 24.61 -1.48
CA GLU A 676 -18.38 25.13 -1.38
C GLU A 676 -19.39 24.26 -2.11
N GLN A 677 -20.64 24.36 -1.67
CA GLN A 677 -21.78 23.72 -2.31
C GLN A 677 -22.99 24.64 -2.26
N GLU A 678 -23.60 24.88 -3.41
CA GLU A 678 -24.82 25.69 -3.50
C GLU A 678 -26.01 24.89 -2.93
N VAL A 679 -26.79 25.52 -2.07
CA VAL A 679 -28.05 25.00 -1.55
C VAL A 679 -29.15 26.00 -1.83
N ALA A 680 -30.23 25.54 -2.45
CA ALA A 680 -31.42 26.35 -2.73
C ALA A 680 -32.65 25.69 -2.11
N TYR A 681 -33.41 26.47 -1.33
CA TYR A 681 -34.73 26.10 -0.84
C TYR A 681 -35.74 27.13 -1.31
N HIS A 682 -36.72 26.67 -2.08
CA HIS A 682 -37.89 27.42 -2.49
C HIS A 682 -39.06 26.94 -1.66
N CYS A 683 -39.88 27.86 -1.19
CA CYS A 683 -40.95 27.56 -0.26
C CYS A 683 -42.21 28.35 -0.57
N LYS A 684 -43.33 27.71 -0.29
CA LYS A 684 -44.67 28.30 -0.30
C LYS A 684 -45.39 27.76 0.93
N ARG A 685 -45.64 28.61 1.93
CA ARG A 685 -46.16 28.21 3.24
C ARG A 685 -45.40 27.02 3.86
N SER A 686 -44.09 26.95 3.65
CA SER A 686 -43.22 25.87 4.14
C SER A 686 -42.02 26.49 4.82
N ARG A 687 -41.90 26.31 6.13
CA ARG A 687 -40.85 26.94 6.93
C ARG A 687 -39.57 26.11 6.92
N LEU A 688 -38.45 26.78 7.11
CA LEU A 688 -37.11 26.20 7.01
C LEU A 688 -36.52 25.99 8.42
N LEU A 689 -36.15 27.07 9.11
CA LEU A 689 -35.52 27.07 10.43
C LEU A 689 -36.51 27.43 11.56
N ASN A 690 -37.74 27.84 11.20
CA ASN A 690 -38.87 28.15 12.09
C ASN A 690 -38.70 29.45 12.92
N THR A 691 -37.93 29.44 14.01
CA THR A 691 -37.72 30.60 14.90
C THR A 691 -36.33 30.53 15.56
N PRO A 692 -35.75 31.65 16.08
CA PRO A 692 -34.40 31.68 16.67
C PRO A 692 -34.11 30.60 17.73
N ASP A 693 -35.12 30.20 18.51
CA ASP A 693 -35.04 29.20 19.58
C ASP A 693 -35.82 27.90 19.25
N GLY A 694 -36.33 27.78 18.03
CA GLY A 694 -37.20 26.67 17.59
C GLY A 694 -36.43 25.48 17.03
N ALA A 695 -37.05 24.30 17.03
CA ALA A 695 -36.48 23.17 16.29
C ALA A 695 -36.62 23.40 14.77
N PRO A 696 -35.56 23.18 13.97
CA PRO A 696 -35.63 23.34 12.52
C PRO A 696 -36.59 22.32 11.90
N LEU A 697 -37.30 22.72 10.85
CA LEU A 697 -38.25 21.89 10.12
C LEU A 697 -37.64 21.25 8.87
N THR A 698 -36.61 21.88 8.33
CA THR A 698 -35.79 21.36 7.24
C THR A 698 -34.33 21.43 7.64
N TRP A 699 -33.56 20.40 7.32
CA TRP A 699 -32.12 20.36 7.60
C TRP A 699 -31.42 19.47 6.57
N TRP A 700 -30.11 19.56 6.56
CA TRP A 700 -29.26 18.69 5.76
C TRP A 700 -28.29 17.92 6.65
N ILE A 701 -27.73 16.85 6.08
CA ILE A 701 -26.79 15.95 6.74
C ILE A 701 -25.52 15.94 5.90
N GLY A 702 -24.37 16.05 6.59
CA GLY A 702 -23.05 16.14 6.00
C GLY A 702 -22.28 14.82 5.96
N ARG A 703 -20.95 14.91 5.75
CA ARG A 703 -20.04 13.74 5.75
C ARG A 703 -19.99 12.97 7.08
N SER A 704 -20.21 13.66 8.21
CA SER A 704 -20.16 13.07 9.56
C SER A 704 -21.47 12.42 9.99
N ASN A 705 -22.46 12.32 9.09
CA ASN A 705 -23.81 11.86 9.39
C ASN A 705 -24.49 12.63 10.55
N GLU A 706 -24.16 13.90 10.67
CA GLU A 706 -24.69 14.81 11.69
C GLU A 706 -25.72 15.78 11.08
N ARG A 707 -26.67 16.23 11.89
CA ARG A 707 -27.73 17.15 11.47
C ARG A 707 -27.23 18.59 11.54
N HIS A 708 -27.33 19.32 10.42
CA HIS A 708 -26.94 20.72 10.35
C HIS A 708 -28.16 21.66 10.22
N PRO A 709 -28.40 22.54 11.22
CA PRO A 709 -29.56 23.43 11.27
C PRO A 709 -29.28 24.85 10.74
N TYR A 710 -28.28 25.03 9.89
CA TYR A 710 -27.96 26.30 9.25
C TYR A 710 -28.09 26.18 7.73
N TRP A 711 -28.32 27.29 7.04
CA TRP A 711 -28.53 27.30 5.59
C TRP A 711 -27.44 28.05 4.83
N GLY A 712 -27.55 28.09 3.50
CA GLY A 712 -26.58 28.74 2.63
C GLY A 712 -26.30 30.19 3.04
N GLY A 713 -25.02 30.58 3.03
CA GLY A 713 -24.55 31.90 3.47
C GLY A 713 -24.21 32.00 4.96
N ALA A 714 -24.79 31.15 5.81
CA ALA A 714 -24.58 31.20 7.25
C ALA A 714 -23.43 30.29 7.75
N PRO A 715 -22.66 30.72 8.78
CA PRO A 715 -21.63 29.89 9.40
C PRO A 715 -22.24 28.81 10.32
N PRO A 716 -21.50 27.72 10.61
CA PRO A 716 -21.93 26.68 11.55
C PRO A 716 -22.39 27.22 12.89
N GLY A 717 -23.48 26.64 13.42
CA GLY A 717 -24.03 26.99 14.73
C GLY A 717 -24.97 28.20 14.72
N VAL A 718 -25.11 28.89 13.58
CA VAL A 718 -26.01 30.02 13.42
C VAL A 718 -27.26 29.57 12.65
N GLN A 719 -28.42 29.52 13.31
CA GLN A 719 -29.70 29.13 12.69
C GLN A 719 -30.30 30.28 11.87
N GLN A 720 -29.56 30.73 10.84
CA GLN A 720 -29.97 31.80 9.93
C GLN A 720 -29.66 31.41 8.48
N CYS A 721 -30.16 32.22 7.55
CA CYS A 721 -29.80 32.20 6.14
C CYS A 721 -28.98 33.44 5.77
N ASP A 722 -28.42 33.48 4.56
CA ASP A 722 -27.65 34.61 4.00
C ASP A 722 -28.33 35.97 4.23
N CYS A 723 -29.62 36.08 3.87
CA CYS A 723 -30.37 37.32 4.03
C CYS A 723 -30.55 37.74 5.50
N GLY A 724 -30.50 36.79 6.43
CA GLY A 724 -30.65 37.05 7.87
C GLY A 724 -29.39 37.69 8.45
N LEU A 725 -28.21 37.31 7.94
CA LEU A 725 -26.93 37.91 8.30
C LEU A 725 -26.74 39.29 7.67
N ASP A 726 -27.19 39.46 6.44
CA ASP A 726 -27.10 40.72 5.68
C ASP A 726 -28.23 41.72 6.01
N GLU A 727 -29.13 41.37 6.94
CA GLU A 727 -30.33 42.14 7.28
C GLU A 727 -31.20 42.51 6.05
N SER A 728 -31.20 41.64 5.04
CA SER A 728 -31.81 41.86 3.72
C SER A 728 -33.01 40.96 3.43
N CYS A 729 -33.45 40.13 4.39
CA CYS A 729 -34.63 39.28 4.21
C CYS A 729 -35.90 40.10 3.92
N LEU A 730 -36.84 39.50 3.19
CA LEU A 730 -38.13 40.12 2.81
C LEU A 730 -38.92 40.62 4.02
N ASP A 731 -38.85 39.89 5.13
CA ASP A 731 -39.33 40.32 6.44
C ASP A 731 -38.19 40.27 7.45
N ILE A 732 -37.75 41.46 7.88
CA ILE A 732 -36.66 41.66 8.85
C ILE A 732 -36.89 40.99 10.21
N ARG A 733 -38.11 40.51 10.51
CA ARG A 733 -38.42 39.77 11.75
C ARG A 733 -38.02 38.29 11.69
N HIS A 734 -37.73 37.78 10.51
CA HIS A 734 -37.36 36.38 10.28
C HIS A 734 -35.91 36.29 9.81
N PHE A 735 -35.24 35.18 10.13
CA PHE A 735 -33.82 34.97 9.79
C PHE A 735 -33.62 34.27 8.44
N CYS A 736 -34.71 33.90 7.77
CA CYS A 736 -34.78 33.32 6.44
C CYS A 736 -36.09 33.76 5.77
N ASN A 737 -36.10 33.91 4.46
CA ASN A 737 -37.30 34.29 3.71
C ASN A 737 -38.42 33.24 3.88
N CYS A 738 -38.05 31.96 3.90
CA CYS A 738 -39.00 30.85 4.02
C CYS A 738 -39.66 30.73 5.39
N ASP A 739 -39.09 31.32 6.44
CA ASP A 739 -39.67 31.30 7.77
C ASP A 739 -40.84 32.28 7.92
N ALA A 740 -41.01 33.23 6.99
CA ALA A 740 -42.14 34.16 6.95
C ALA A 740 -43.48 33.52 6.52
N ASP A 741 -43.49 32.22 6.16
CA ASP A 741 -44.68 31.40 5.86
C ASP A 741 -45.65 32.00 4.80
N GLN A 742 -45.10 32.64 3.77
CA GLN A 742 -45.84 33.36 2.74
C GLN A 742 -46.61 32.45 1.77
N GLU A 743 -47.72 32.95 1.19
CA GLU A 743 -48.47 32.24 0.13
C GLU A 743 -47.82 32.33 -1.25
N GLU A 744 -46.93 33.29 -1.47
CA GLU A 744 -46.11 33.40 -2.68
C GLU A 744 -44.83 32.59 -2.55
N TRP A 745 -44.26 32.20 -3.69
CA TRP A 745 -42.98 31.50 -3.70
C TRP A 745 -41.86 32.44 -3.26
N THR A 746 -41.18 32.07 -2.19
CA THR A 746 -39.96 32.73 -1.72
C THR A 746 -38.81 31.72 -1.74
N ASN A 747 -37.58 32.19 -1.60
CA ASN A 747 -36.42 31.31 -1.59
C ASN A 747 -35.31 31.79 -0.66
N ASP A 748 -34.55 30.82 -0.19
CA ASP A 748 -33.28 30.99 0.49
C ASP A 748 -32.24 30.15 -0.26
N THR A 749 -31.47 30.83 -1.11
CA THR A 749 -30.36 30.25 -1.88
C THR A 749 -29.05 30.82 -1.36
N GLY A 750 -28.07 29.96 -1.14
CA GLY A 750 -26.73 30.38 -0.75
C GLY A 750 -25.70 29.25 -0.82
N PHE A 751 -24.48 29.51 -0.36
CA PHE A 751 -23.40 28.54 -0.35
C PHE A 751 -23.13 28.00 1.05
N LEU A 752 -22.95 26.69 1.15
CA LEU A 752 -22.36 26.02 2.31
C LEU A 752 -20.86 25.93 2.05
N SER A 753 -20.03 26.55 2.89
CA SER A 753 -18.57 26.64 2.68
C SER A 753 -17.73 26.07 3.83
N PHE A 754 -18.36 25.58 4.90
CA PHE A 754 -17.65 24.96 6.00
C PHE A 754 -17.24 23.52 5.64
N LYS A 755 -15.94 23.37 5.32
CA LYS A 755 -15.36 22.13 4.80
C LYS A 755 -15.69 20.89 5.62
N ASP A 756 -15.65 21.00 6.95
CA ASP A 756 -15.76 19.82 7.82
C ASP A 756 -17.13 19.15 7.79
N HIS A 757 -18.16 19.86 7.29
CA HIS A 757 -19.50 19.32 7.14
C HIS A 757 -19.81 18.85 5.71
N LEU A 758 -19.08 19.33 4.70
CA LEU A 758 -19.32 18.97 3.30
C LEU A 758 -18.80 17.56 2.96
N PRO A 759 -19.34 16.88 1.93
CA PRO A 759 -20.47 17.31 1.11
C PRO A 759 -21.82 17.08 1.79
N VAL A 760 -22.89 17.69 1.26
CA VAL A 760 -24.26 17.34 1.64
C VAL A 760 -24.55 15.92 1.17
N THR A 761 -24.80 14.99 2.08
CA THR A 761 -25.10 13.59 1.75
C THR A 761 -26.61 13.31 1.76
N GLN A 762 -27.39 14.10 2.49
CA GLN A 762 -28.83 13.93 2.58
C GLN A 762 -29.54 15.24 2.93
N ILE A 763 -30.75 15.43 2.40
CA ILE A 763 -31.67 16.52 2.77
C ILE A 763 -32.96 15.96 3.36
N VAL A 764 -33.49 16.63 4.39
CA VAL A 764 -34.71 16.22 5.11
C VAL A 764 -35.67 17.40 5.24
N ILE A 765 -36.93 17.19 4.83
CA ILE A 765 -38.00 18.22 4.82
C ILE A 765 -39.22 17.68 5.57
N THR A 766 -39.78 18.48 6.49
CA THR A 766 -40.90 18.03 7.35
C THR A 766 -42.12 18.95 7.36
N ASP A 767 -42.09 20.11 6.72
CA ASP A 767 -43.19 21.09 6.79
C ASP A 767 -43.84 21.32 5.42
N THR A 768 -44.39 20.25 4.82
CA THR A 768 -45.18 20.33 3.57
C THR A 768 -46.54 19.60 3.63
N ASN A 769 -46.97 19.18 4.83
CA ASN A 769 -48.26 18.53 5.05
C ASN A 769 -49.40 19.53 5.40
N ARG A 770 -49.09 20.83 5.51
CA ARG A 770 -50.08 21.88 5.77
C ARG A 770 -50.81 22.28 4.47
N SER A 771 -52.02 22.83 4.59
CA SER A 771 -52.80 23.28 3.43
C SER A 771 -52.04 24.33 2.62
N ASN A 772 -51.93 24.13 1.30
CA ASN A 772 -51.15 24.97 0.37
C ASN A 772 -49.65 25.09 0.70
N SER A 773 -49.10 24.16 1.49
CA SER A 773 -47.69 24.09 1.85
C SER A 773 -46.91 23.25 0.85
N GLU A 774 -45.90 23.85 0.24
CA GLU A 774 -45.06 23.24 -0.78
C GLU A 774 -43.62 23.70 -0.61
N ALA A 775 -42.67 22.82 -0.93
CA ALA A 775 -41.26 23.16 -1.01
C ALA A 775 -40.67 22.66 -2.32
N ALA A 776 -39.63 23.31 -2.81
CA ALA A 776 -38.78 22.79 -3.86
C ALA A 776 -37.31 23.05 -3.51
N TRP A 777 -36.44 22.08 -3.70
CA TRP A 777 -35.05 22.18 -3.26
C TRP A 777 -34.09 21.77 -4.38
N ARG A 778 -32.87 22.32 -4.33
CA ARG A 778 -31.76 21.96 -5.23
C ARG A 778 -30.44 21.99 -4.46
N ILE A 779 -29.61 20.96 -4.64
CA ILE A 779 -28.22 20.94 -4.18
C ILE A 779 -27.32 20.96 -5.42
N GLY A 780 -26.33 21.86 -5.41
CA GLY A 780 -25.33 21.99 -6.46
C GLY A 780 -24.18 21.00 -6.34
N PRO A 781 -23.26 20.96 -7.31
CA PRO A 781 -22.10 20.07 -7.24
C PRO A 781 -21.19 20.48 -6.08
N LEU A 782 -20.44 19.53 -5.52
CA LEU A 782 -19.35 19.85 -4.60
C LEU A 782 -18.23 20.52 -5.41
N ARG A 783 -17.84 21.74 -5.03
CA ARG A 783 -16.80 22.50 -5.72
C ARG A 783 -15.67 22.82 -4.76
N CYS A 784 -14.47 22.36 -5.05
CA CYS A 784 -13.28 22.65 -4.25
C CYS A 784 -12.17 23.27 -5.12
N TYR A 785 -11.33 24.13 -4.54
CA TYR A 785 -10.14 24.64 -5.22
C TYR A 785 -8.95 24.79 -4.27
N GLY A 786 -7.77 24.90 -4.87
CA GLY A 786 -6.49 24.96 -4.17
C GLY A 786 -5.98 23.58 -3.77
N ASP A 787 -4.67 23.47 -3.53
CA ASP A 787 -4.03 22.26 -3.03
C ASP A 787 -3.05 22.66 -1.93
N ARG A 788 -3.48 22.49 -0.67
CA ARG A 788 -2.69 22.87 0.51
C ARG A 788 -1.33 22.18 0.54
N HIS A 789 -1.22 21.00 -0.07
CA HIS A 789 -0.02 20.16 0.02
C HIS A 789 0.96 20.41 -1.13
N PHE A 790 0.53 20.98 -2.25
CA PHE A 790 1.43 21.29 -3.37
C PHE A 790 2.48 22.37 -3.01
N TRP A 791 2.10 23.34 -2.17
CA TRP A 791 2.99 24.43 -1.72
C TRP A 791 3.69 24.17 -0.39
N ASN A 792 3.26 23.15 0.34
CA ASN A 792 3.78 22.75 1.65
C ASN A 792 5.31 22.53 1.60
N ALA A 793 6.05 23.51 2.10
CA ALA A 793 7.51 23.57 1.99
C ALA A 793 8.18 23.92 3.33
N VAL A 794 9.44 23.53 3.48
CA VAL A 794 10.27 23.85 4.64
C VAL A 794 11.68 24.19 4.21
N SER A 795 12.30 25.15 4.91
CA SER A 795 13.69 25.57 4.74
C SER A 795 14.57 25.10 5.90
N PHE A 796 15.71 24.49 5.56
CA PHE A 796 16.76 24.04 6.48
C PHE A 796 18.00 24.92 6.33
N TYR A 797 18.43 25.54 7.43
CA TYR A 797 19.54 26.52 7.43
C TYR A 797 20.83 26.03 8.10
N THR A 798 20.78 24.92 8.83
CA THR A 798 21.95 24.35 9.51
C THR A 798 22.01 22.85 9.28
N GLU A 799 23.21 22.28 9.19
CA GLU A 799 23.40 20.83 9.00
C GLU A 799 22.90 19.99 10.20
N ALA A 800 22.61 20.64 11.32
CA ALA A 800 22.01 20.01 12.50
C ALA A 800 20.47 20.12 12.52
N SER A 801 19.86 20.83 11.58
CA SER A 801 18.40 21.00 11.48
C SER A 801 17.76 19.76 10.86
N TYR A 802 16.66 19.29 11.44
CA TYR A 802 15.86 18.19 10.89
C TYR A 802 14.41 18.30 11.38
N LEU A 803 13.48 17.75 10.62
CA LEU A 803 12.14 17.41 11.08
C LEU A 803 12.10 15.93 11.46
N HIS A 804 11.22 15.56 12.38
CA HIS A 804 10.94 14.15 12.68
C HIS A 804 9.44 13.86 12.64
N PHE A 805 9.11 12.69 12.10
CA PHE A 805 7.76 12.15 11.96
C PHE A 805 7.68 10.76 12.59
N PRO A 806 6.46 10.20 12.78
CA PRO A 806 6.31 8.79 13.11
C PRO A 806 7.06 7.88 12.14
N THR A 807 7.33 6.65 12.57
CA THR A 807 8.03 5.65 11.77
C THR A 807 7.33 5.43 10.42
N PHE A 808 8.10 5.37 9.35
CA PHE A 808 7.56 5.11 8.02
C PHE A 808 7.17 3.64 7.87
N HIS A 809 5.89 3.38 7.62
CA HIS A 809 5.36 2.04 7.42
C HIS A 809 5.46 1.63 5.94
N ALA A 810 6.55 0.94 5.60
CA ALA A 810 6.91 0.60 4.22
C ALA A 810 7.35 -0.87 4.05
N GLU A 811 6.66 -1.79 4.73
CA GLU A 811 7.06 -3.21 4.81
C GLU A 811 7.26 -3.85 3.43
N PHE A 812 6.30 -3.70 2.52
CA PHE A 812 6.31 -4.36 1.20
C PHE A 812 6.50 -3.38 0.03
N SER A 813 6.01 -2.15 0.18
CA SER A 813 6.12 -1.08 -0.81
C SER A 813 6.47 0.25 -0.14
N ALA A 814 7.25 1.06 -0.86
CA ALA A 814 7.68 2.40 -0.48
C ALA A 814 7.67 3.29 -1.73
N ASP A 815 6.78 4.28 -1.83
CA ASP A 815 6.86 5.40 -2.77
C ASP A 815 7.22 6.67 -1.97
N ILE A 816 8.31 7.31 -2.36
CA ILE A 816 8.80 8.55 -1.79
C ILE A 816 8.95 9.55 -2.93
N SER A 817 8.26 10.68 -2.83
CA SER A 817 8.43 11.77 -3.79
C SER A 817 8.42 13.13 -3.13
N PHE A 818 9.26 14.04 -3.64
CA PHE A 818 9.36 15.42 -3.17
C PHE A 818 10.10 16.30 -4.17
N PHE A 819 9.97 17.61 -3.98
CA PHE A 819 10.83 18.59 -4.64
C PHE A 819 11.89 19.08 -3.66
N PHE A 820 13.10 19.36 -4.16
CA PHE A 820 14.15 20.01 -3.39
C PHE A 820 14.78 21.19 -4.13
N LYS A 821 15.37 22.10 -3.37
CA LYS A 821 16.15 23.24 -3.87
C LYS A 821 17.35 23.47 -2.94
N THR A 822 18.57 23.52 -3.48
CA THR A 822 19.77 23.62 -2.65
C THR A 822 20.93 24.31 -3.38
N THR A 823 21.89 24.80 -2.60
CA THR A 823 23.25 25.17 -3.03
C THR A 823 24.33 24.31 -2.38
N ALA A 824 23.94 23.34 -1.54
CA ALA A 824 24.85 22.48 -0.82
C ALA A 824 25.51 21.46 -1.76
N LEU A 825 26.72 21.02 -1.42
CA LEU A 825 27.44 20.01 -2.20
C LEU A 825 26.95 18.59 -1.91
N SER A 826 26.42 18.35 -0.70
CA SER A 826 25.89 17.07 -0.24
C SER A 826 24.92 17.27 0.91
N GLY A 827 24.05 16.28 1.18
CA GLY A 827 23.18 16.28 2.35
C GLY A 827 22.09 15.21 2.30
N VAL A 828 21.62 14.78 3.47
CA VAL A 828 20.58 13.74 3.60
C VAL A 828 19.19 14.36 3.60
N PHE A 829 18.36 13.99 2.63
CA PHE A 829 16.96 14.44 2.54
C PHE A 829 16.07 13.70 3.53
N LEU A 830 16.24 12.40 3.66
CA LEU A 830 15.45 11.58 4.59
C LEU A 830 16.20 10.33 5.05
N GLU A 831 15.93 9.91 6.28
CA GLU A 831 16.47 8.70 6.90
C GLU A 831 15.47 8.08 7.86
N ASN A 832 15.23 6.77 7.74
CA ASN A 832 14.58 5.97 8.75
C ASN A 832 15.41 4.70 9.00
N LEU A 833 15.67 4.38 10.27
CA LEU A 833 16.47 3.24 10.68
C LEU A 833 15.61 2.13 11.29
N GLY A 834 16.06 0.90 11.11
CA GLY A 834 15.63 -0.32 11.77
C GLY A 834 16.77 -0.94 12.60
N ILE A 835 16.64 -2.20 12.99
CA ILE A 835 17.71 -2.93 13.73
C ILE A 835 18.88 -3.25 12.79
N LYS A 836 18.56 -3.72 11.59
CA LYS A 836 19.51 -3.97 10.48
C LYS A 836 19.10 -3.15 9.25
N ASP A 837 17.80 -3.04 9.07
CA ASP A 837 17.15 -2.36 7.97
C ASP A 837 17.34 -0.85 8.02
N PHE A 838 17.34 -0.20 6.86
CA PHE A 838 17.24 1.25 6.78
C PHE A 838 16.78 1.71 5.41
N ILE A 839 16.31 2.95 5.34
CA ILE A 839 16.05 3.66 4.09
C ILE A 839 16.68 5.06 4.20
N ARG A 840 17.44 5.47 3.18
CA ARG A 840 18.11 6.77 3.12
C ARG A 840 18.08 7.34 1.72
N LEU A 841 17.79 8.63 1.61
CA LEU A 841 17.86 9.37 0.35
C LEU A 841 18.69 10.63 0.54
N GLU A 842 19.68 10.85 -0.33
CA GLU A 842 20.66 11.93 -0.18
C GLU A 842 21.14 12.47 -1.52
N ILE A 843 21.55 13.75 -1.53
CA ILE A 843 22.42 14.30 -2.57
C ILE A 843 23.86 13.99 -2.16
N SER A 844 24.50 13.06 -2.88
CA SER A 844 25.86 12.59 -2.57
C SER A 844 26.93 13.51 -3.17
N SER A 845 26.62 14.13 -4.30
CA SER A 845 27.44 15.15 -4.95
C SER A 845 26.54 16.16 -5.70
N PRO A 846 27.08 17.31 -6.15
CA PRO A 846 26.30 18.32 -6.88
C PRO A 846 25.54 17.82 -8.13
N SER A 847 25.89 16.65 -8.65
CA SER A 847 25.27 16.03 -9.82
C SER A 847 24.71 14.64 -9.56
N GLU A 848 24.69 14.16 -8.30
CA GLU A 848 24.31 12.78 -7.99
C GLU A 848 23.33 12.71 -6.82
N ILE A 849 22.22 12.01 -7.06
CA ILE A 849 21.25 11.62 -6.03
C ILE A 849 21.39 10.13 -5.78
N THR A 850 21.48 9.75 -4.52
CA THR A 850 21.63 8.36 -4.08
C THR A 850 20.43 7.94 -3.23
N PHE A 851 19.88 6.77 -3.56
CA PHE A 851 18.87 6.07 -2.78
C PHE A 851 19.44 4.75 -2.26
N ALA A 852 19.53 4.63 -0.94
CA ALA A 852 20.11 3.49 -0.25
C ALA A 852 19.06 2.79 0.64
N ILE A 853 19.00 1.46 0.56
CA ILE A 853 18.05 0.65 1.32
C ILE A 853 18.68 -0.68 1.74
N ASP A 854 18.41 -1.13 2.97
CA ASP A 854 18.69 -2.49 3.44
C ASP A 854 17.43 -3.09 4.08
N VAL A 855 17.12 -4.33 3.72
CA VAL A 855 15.96 -5.11 4.19
C VAL A 855 16.40 -6.37 4.94
N GLY A 856 17.67 -6.43 5.35
CA GLY A 856 18.29 -7.57 6.02
C GLY A 856 19.14 -8.47 5.12
N ASN A 857 19.19 -8.20 3.80
CA ASN A 857 20.05 -8.92 2.84
C ASN A 857 21.38 -8.20 2.56
N GLY A 858 21.62 -7.04 3.17
CA GLY A 858 22.72 -6.14 2.87
C GLY A 858 22.27 -4.91 2.07
N PRO A 859 23.05 -3.82 2.11
CA PRO A 859 22.63 -2.54 1.53
C PRO A 859 22.64 -2.55 0.00
N ILE A 860 21.60 -1.97 -0.57
CA ILE A 860 21.41 -1.74 -2.00
C ILE A 860 21.41 -0.23 -2.25
N GLU A 861 22.25 0.23 -3.17
CA GLU A 861 22.32 1.64 -3.56
C GLU A 861 21.95 1.82 -5.04
N LEU A 862 21.16 2.86 -5.33
CA LEU A 862 20.84 3.35 -6.66
C LEU A 862 21.33 4.80 -6.77
N ILE A 863 22.06 5.10 -7.84
CA ILE A 863 22.64 6.42 -8.08
C ILE A 863 22.13 6.93 -9.42
N VAL A 864 21.56 8.14 -9.42
CA VAL A 864 21.21 8.88 -10.64
C VAL A 864 22.21 10.01 -10.81
N GLN A 865 22.95 9.98 -11.91
CA GLN A 865 23.92 11.02 -12.28
C GLN A 865 23.30 11.98 -13.31
N SER A 866 23.18 13.24 -12.93
CA SER A 866 22.66 14.31 -13.76
C SER A 866 23.78 14.96 -14.60
N PRO A 867 23.54 15.27 -15.88
CA PRO A 867 24.49 16.03 -16.71
C PRO A 867 24.60 17.51 -16.29
N ALA A 868 23.60 18.04 -15.57
CA ALA A 868 23.58 19.38 -15.03
C ALA A 868 23.69 19.35 -13.50
N LEU A 869 24.21 20.44 -12.91
CA LEU A 869 24.29 20.58 -11.46
C LEU A 869 22.87 20.69 -10.87
N LEU A 870 22.62 19.91 -9.82
CA LEU A 870 21.35 19.85 -9.08
C LEU A 870 21.35 20.77 -7.84
N ASN A 871 22.49 21.40 -7.55
CA ASN A 871 22.65 22.40 -6.49
C ASN A 871 22.70 23.83 -7.06
N ASP A 872 21.92 24.07 -8.11
CA ASP A 872 21.86 25.33 -8.86
C ASP A 872 20.85 26.35 -8.27
N ASN A 873 20.32 26.06 -7.08
CA ASN A 873 19.24 26.80 -6.43
C ASN A 873 17.94 26.87 -7.24
N GLN A 874 17.66 25.88 -8.08
CA GLN A 874 16.35 25.63 -8.70
C GLN A 874 15.64 24.43 -8.06
N TRP A 875 14.35 24.30 -8.36
CA TRP A 875 13.56 23.17 -7.89
C TRP A 875 13.79 21.95 -8.78
N HIS A 876 14.21 20.86 -8.15
CA HIS A 876 14.33 19.53 -8.75
C HIS A 876 13.33 18.57 -8.12
N TYR A 877 12.84 17.60 -8.89
CA TYR A 877 11.90 16.58 -8.46
C TYR A 877 12.61 15.25 -8.27
N VAL A 878 12.32 14.56 -7.17
CA VAL A 878 12.84 13.21 -6.89
C VAL A 878 11.69 12.26 -6.66
N ARG A 879 11.77 11.09 -7.29
CA ARG A 879 10.87 9.96 -7.05
C ARG A 879 11.68 8.70 -6.82
N ALA A 880 11.49 8.08 -5.66
CA ALA A 880 12.07 6.81 -5.31
C ALA A 880 10.98 5.81 -4.99
N GLU A 881 11.08 4.62 -5.57
CA GLU A 881 10.10 3.56 -5.37
C GLU A 881 10.82 2.26 -4.99
N ARG A 882 10.24 1.51 -4.06
CA ARG A 882 10.62 0.14 -3.74
C ARG A 882 9.36 -0.70 -3.66
N ASN A 883 9.33 -1.80 -4.37
CA ASN A 883 8.31 -2.83 -4.25
C ASN A 883 8.98 -4.22 -4.14
N LEU A 884 8.18 -5.28 -4.05
CA LEU A 884 8.70 -6.66 -3.91
C LEU A 884 9.51 -7.17 -5.11
N LYS A 885 9.43 -6.50 -6.27
CA LYS A 885 10.11 -6.90 -7.50
C LYS A 885 11.34 -6.07 -7.78
N GLU A 886 11.27 -4.79 -7.50
CA GLU A 886 12.29 -3.84 -7.90
C GLU A 886 12.33 -2.61 -7.00
N THR A 887 13.50 -2.00 -6.98
CA THR A 887 13.77 -0.69 -6.37
C THR A 887 14.20 0.24 -7.48
N SER A 888 13.81 1.50 -7.42
CA SER A 888 14.09 2.47 -8.48
C SER A 888 14.22 3.90 -7.98
N LEU A 889 14.93 4.71 -8.75
CA LEU A 889 15.13 6.14 -8.50
C LEU A 889 15.02 6.92 -9.82
N GLN A 890 14.33 8.04 -9.77
CA GLN A 890 14.22 9.02 -10.85
C GLN A 890 14.41 10.43 -10.30
N VAL A 891 15.12 11.25 -11.06
CA VAL A 891 15.35 12.67 -10.76
C VAL A 891 14.96 13.49 -11.98
N ASP A 892 14.10 14.48 -11.80
CA ASP A 892 13.51 15.29 -12.86
C ASP A 892 12.93 14.42 -14.00
N SER A 893 13.28 14.74 -15.24
CA SER A 893 12.91 13.98 -16.45
C SER A 893 14.00 12.99 -16.88
N LEU A 894 15.01 12.72 -16.04
CA LEU A 894 16.07 11.77 -16.35
C LEU A 894 15.50 10.33 -16.39
N PRO A 895 16.16 9.42 -17.14
CA PRO A 895 15.77 8.02 -17.18
C PRO A 895 15.77 7.39 -15.79
N ARG A 896 14.71 6.64 -15.48
CA ARG A 896 14.57 5.89 -14.23
C ARG A 896 15.64 4.80 -14.14
N VAL A 897 16.38 4.76 -13.03
CA VAL A 897 17.32 3.69 -12.70
C VAL A 897 16.58 2.66 -11.85
N THR A 898 16.63 1.39 -12.25
CA THR A 898 15.91 0.30 -11.58
C THR A 898 16.84 -0.87 -11.29
N LYS A 899 16.72 -1.46 -10.10
CA LYS A 899 17.44 -2.66 -9.66
C LYS A 899 16.43 -3.70 -9.20
N LYS A 900 16.52 -4.91 -9.77
CA LYS A 900 15.65 -6.03 -9.39
C LYS A 900 16.00 -6.52 -7.99
N THR A 901 14.97 -6.85 -7.21
CA THR A 901 15.09 -7.45 -5.89
C THR A 901 15.46 -8.93 -6.02
N SER A 902 16.30 -9.44 -5.12
CA SER A 902 16.62 -10.87 -5.06
C SER A 902 15.35 -11.71 -4.85
N GLU A 903 15.26 -12.85 -5.55
CA GLU A 903 14.11 -13.78 -5.44
C GLU A 903 14.16 -14.59 -4.13
N GLU A 904 15.30 -14.58 -3.45
CA GLU A 904 15.58 -15.25 -2.17
C GLU A 904 16.09 -14.24 -1.14
N GLY A 905 15.63 -14.36 0.12
CA GLY A 905 16.04 -13.51 1.24
C GLY A 905 14.88 -12.83 1.97
N HIS A 906 15.21 -11.84 2.80
CA HIS A 906 14.24 -10.97 3.48
C HIS A 906 13.64 -9.96 2.51
N PHE A 907 12.34 -9.72 2.62
CA PHE A 907 11.61 -8.81 1.73
C PHE A 907 10.72 -7.83 2.50
N ARG A 908 10.62 -7.93 3.83
CA ARG A 908 9.93 -6.95 4.67
C ARG A 908 10.95 -5.92 5.15
N LEU A 909 10.65 -4.64 4.97
CA LEU A 909 11.44 -3.55 5.52
C LEU A 909 10.90 -3.17 6.90
N GLN A 910 11.64 -3.50 7.95
CA GLN A 910 11.26 -3.27 9.34
C GLN A 910 11.99 -2.05 9.93
N LEU A 911 11.31 -0.92 9.85
CA LEU A 911 11.78 0.33 10.44
C LEU A 911 11.24 0.46 11.87
N ASN A 912 12.05 0.96 12.79
CA ASN A 912 11.66 1.13 14.20
C ASN A 912 12.01 2.51 14.78
N SER A 913 12.84 3.29 14.10
CA SER A 913 13.14 4.67 14.47
C SER A 913 12.04 5.62 13.97
N GLN A 914 12.04 6.84 14.50
CA GLN A 914 11.34 7.96 13.86
C GLN A 914 11.92 8.22 12.47
N LEU A 915 11.10 8.75 11.56
CA LEU A 915 11.54 9.24 10.26
C LEU A 915 12.17 10.62 10.42
N PHE A 916 13.41 10.78 9.98
CA PHE A 916 14.12 12.08 9.93
C PHE A 916 14.02 12.66 8.52
N VAL A 917 13.71 13.95 8.41
CA VAL A 917 13.63 14.70 7.14
C VAL A 917 14.53 15.94 7.23
N GLY A 918 15.36 16.14 6.22
CA GLY A 918 16.39 17.18 6.16
C GLY A 918 17.62 16.90 7.03
N GLY A 919 17.74 15.72 7.63
CA GLY A 919 18.90 15.33 8.40
C GLY A 919 18.86 13.90 8.90
N THR A 920 19.79 13.57 9.80
CA THR A 920 20.02 12.23 10.34
C THR A 920 19.86 12.19 11.85
N SER A 921 19.68 10.99 12.39
CA SER A 921 19.67 10.77 13.85
C SER A 921 20.95 11.21 14.56
N SER A 922 22.11 11.12 13.87
CA SER A 922 23.42 11.52 14.38
C SER A 922 23.68 13.03 14.29
N ARG A 923 22.79 13.80 13.63
CA ARG A 923 22.94 15.24 13.36
C ARG A 923 24.22 15.58 12.59
N GLN A 924 24.69 14.63 11.78
CA GLN A 924 25.82 14.79 10.87
C GLN A 924 25.30 14.69 9.44
N LYS A 925 25.81 15.54 8.53
CA LYS A 925 25.41 15.58 7.10
C LYS A 925 23.95 15.99 6.83
N GLY A 926 23.37 16.87 7.66
CA GLY A 926 22.02 17.37 7.39
C GLY A 926 21.93 18.17 6.09
N PHE A 927 20.76 18.16 5.49
CA PHE A 927 20.48 18.87 4.26
C PHE A 927 20.32 20.38 4.51
N LEU A 928 20.92 21.18 3.64
CA LEU A 928 20.77 22.64 3.62
C LEU A 928 20.01 23.02 2.36
N GLY A 929 18.90 23.75 2.49
CA GLY A 929 18.05 24.10 1.36
C GLY A 929 16.58 23.95 1.69
N CYS A 930 15.76 23.69 0.68
CA CYS A 930 14.32 23.53 0.82
C CYS A 930 13.86 22.15 0.38
N ILE A 931 12.85 21.60 1.07
CA ILE A 931 12.08 20.43 0.66
C ILE A 931 10.61 20.87 0.57
N ARG A 932 9.91 20.42 -0.47
CA ARG A 932 8.50 20.73 -0.71
C ARG A 932 7.73 19.49 -1.17
N SER A 933 6.46 19.41 -0.78
CA SER A 933 5.52 18.40 -1.27
C SER A 933 6.03 16.97 -1.02
N LEU A 934 6.44 16.68 0.23
CA LEU A 934 6.94 15.36 0.61
C LEU A 934 5.79 14.37 0.78
N HIS A 935 5.83 13.33 -0.04
CA HIS A 935 4.87 12.23 -0.07
C HIS A 935 5.55 10.93 0.32
N LEU A 936 4.86 10.12 1.11
CA LEU A 936 5.27 8.78 1.53
C LEU A 936 4.08 7.82 1.42
N ASN A 937 4.13 6.83 0.53
CA ASN A 937 3.04 5.86 0.29
C ASN A 937 1.66 6.51 0.15
N GLY A 938 1.59 7.59 -0.63
CA GLY A 938 0.35 8.35 -0.82
C GLY A 938 -0.01 9.35 0.29
N GLN A 939 0.63 9.26 1.45
CA GLN A 939 0.43 10.20 2.56
C GLN A 939 1.24 11.48 2.36
N LYS A 940 0.56 12.62 2.42
CA LYS A 940 1.18 13.96 2.35
C LYS A 940 1.59 14.40 3.76
N LEU A 941 2.88 14.61 4.01
CA LEU A 941 3.34 15.07 5.33
C LEU A 941 3.29 16.60 5.43
N ASP A 942 2.57 17.16 6.40
CA ASP A 942 2.53 18.62 6.65
C ASP A 942 3.87 19.11 7.24
N LEU A 943 4.75 19.60 6.37
CA LEU A 943 6.10 20.06 6.71
C LEU A 943 6.05 21.42 7.41
N GLU A 944 5.11 22.28 7.00
CA GLU A 944 4.97 23.64 7.52
C GLU A 944 4.50 23.66 8.98
N GLU A 945 3.45 22.92 9.31
CA GLU A 945 2.98 22.81 10.70
C GLU A 945 4.08 22.22 11.59
N ARG A 946 4.81 21.22 11.08
CA ARG A 946 5.93 20.62 11.80
C ARG A 946 7.10 21.58 11.98
N ALA A 947 7.37 22.44 11.00
CA ALA A 947 8.43 23.44 11.05
C ALA A 947 8.11 24.56 12.06
N LYS A 948 6.84 24.96 12.22
CA LYS A 948 6.44 26.00 13.20
C LYS A 948 6.84 25.67 14.63
N VAL A 949 6.89 24.38 14.98
CA VAL A 949 7.23 23.90 16.32
C VAL A 949 8.68 23.42 16.47
N THR A 950 9.49 23.47 15.41
CA THR A 950 10.85 22.91 15.39
C THR A 950 11.89 24.02 15.23
N SER A 951 12.90 24.06 16.11
CA SER A 951 13.98 25.06 16.03
C SER A 951 14.97 24.76 14.91
N GLY A 952 15.44 25.79 14.20
CA GLY A 952 16.46 25.65 13.14
C GLY A 952 15.91 25.37 11.74
N VAL A 953 14.59 25.27 11.61
CA VAL A 953 13.85 25.15 10.35
C VAL A 953 12.82 26.29 10.27
N ARG A 954 12.36 26.63 9.06
CA ARG A 954 11.27 27.61 8.86
C ARG A 954 10.25 27.08 7.86
N PRO A 955 8.94 27.34 8.07
CA PRO A 955 7.91 27.02 7.07
C PRO A 955 8.10 27.88 5.82
N GLY A 956 7.74 27.31 4.66
CA GLY A 956 7.91 27.91 3.35
C GLY A 956 9.34 27.84 2.81
N CYS A 957 9.48 28.23 1.54
CA CYS A 957 10.78 28.37 0.89
C CYS A 957 10.78 29.61 -0.04
N PRO A 958 11.47 30.70 0.33
CA PRO A 958 11.48 31.92 -0.46
C PRO A 958 12.18 31.71 -1.82
N GLY A 959 11.71 32.42 -2.85
CA GLY A 959 12.25 32.43 -4.21
C GLY A 959 11.32 31.87 -5.29
N HIS A 960 10.01 31.96 -5.11
CA HIS A 960 9.01 31.62 -6.13
C HIS A 960 9.12 32.56 -7.34
N CYS A 961 9.31 33.86 -7.12
CA CYS A 961 9.46 34.82 -8.21
C CYS A 961 10.75 34.67 -9.03
N SER A 962 11.82 34.08 -8.49
CA SER A 962 13.02 33.80 -9.29
C SER A 962 12.80 32.67 -10.29
N SER A 963 12.03 31.63 -9.93
CA SER A 963 11.76 30.49 -10.81
C SER A 963 10.57 30.75 -11.74
N TYR A 964 9.55 31.47 -11.28
CA TYR A 964 8.29 31.65 -12.00
C TYR A 964 8.00 33.10 -12.41
N GLY A 965 8.84 34.08 -12.07
CA GLY A 965 8.56 35.50 -12.33
C GLY A 965 8.41 35.87 -13.80
N SER A 966 8.97 35.07 -14.71
CA SER A 966 8.76 35.20 -16.16
C SER A 966 7.31 34.96 -16.61
N THR A 967 6.49 34.34 -15.76
CA THR A 967 5.05 34.16 -16.00
C THR A 967 4.23 35.42 -15.74
N CYS A 968 4.80 36.48 -15.14
CA CYS A 968 4.16 37.79 -15.06
C CYS A 968 4.44 38.58 -16.33
N HIS A 969 3.42 38.76 -17.17
CA HIS A 969 3.57 39.38 -18.49
C HIS A 969 3.22 40.87 -18.47
N ASN A 970 3.48 41.56 -19.59
CA ASN A 970 3.05 42.94 -19.85
C ASN A 970 3.42 43.93 -18.73
N GLY A 971 4.63 43.79 -18.16
CA GLY A 971 5.13 44.69 -17.12
C GLY A 971 4.52 44.47 -15.72
N GLY A 972 3.80 43.36 -15.51
CA GLY A 972 3.37 42.92 -14.17
C GLY A 972 4.55 42.56 -13.28
N LYS A 973 4.50 42.95 -12.00
CA LYS A 973 5.56 42.68 -11.03
C LYS A 973 5.26 41.39 -10.28
N CYS A 974 6.16 40.41 -10.34
CA CYS A 974 6.02 39.23 -9.49
C CYS A 974 6.21 39.61 -8.01
N VAL A 975 5.26 39.20 -7.17
CA VAL A 975 5.30 39.41 -5.72
C VAL A 975 5.27 38.05 -5.02
N GLU A 976 6.23 37.88 -4.11
CA GLU A 976 6.44 36.66 -3.34
C GLU A 976 5.34 36.48 -2.29
N LYS A 977 4.84 35.25 -2.14
CA LYS A 977 3.96 34.81 -1.04
C LYS A 977 4.63 33.69 -0.24
N HIS A 978 4.11 33.41 0.94
CA HIS A 978 4.54 32.27 1.76
C HIS A 978 4.22 30.92 1.06
N SER A 979 3.08 30.85 0.37
CA SER A 979 2.60 29.73 -0.44
C SER A 979 2.54 30.10 -1.93
N GLY A 980 3.71 30.32 -2.56
CA GLY A 980 3.80 30.62 -3.99
C GLY A 980 4.06 32.08 -4.34
N TYR A 981 3.49 32.57 -5.44
CA TYR A 981 3.66 33.93 -5.93
C TYR A 981 2.38 34.45 -6.58
N PHE A 982 2.28 35.76 -6.78
CA PHE A 982 1.25 36.34 -7.65
C PHE A 982 1.85 37.45 -8.50
N CYS A 983 1.23 37.75 -9.63
CA CYS A 983 1.61 38.90 -10.44
C CYS A 983 0.79 40.11 -10.00
N ASP A 984 1.48 41.12 -9.47
CA ASP A 984 0.93 42.43 -9.23
C ASP A 984 0.82 43.19 -10.55
N CYS A 985 -0.40 43.27 -11.05
CA CYS A 985 -0.72 43.98 -12.29
C CYS A 985 -1.09 45.45 -12.06
N THR A 986 -0.96 45.98 -10.83
CA THR A 986 -1.35 47.37 -10.52
C THR A 986 -0.56 48.41 -11.30
N THR A 987 0.63 48.08 -11.82
CA THR A 987 1.44 48.94 -12.69
C THR A 987 1.23 48.67 -14.19
N SER A 988 0.39 47.70 -14.54
CA SER A 988 0.06 47.30 -15.91
C SER A 988 -1.37 47.72 -16.27
N PRO A 989 -1.67 48.02 -17.56
CA PRO A 989 -3.06 48.16 -18.03
C PRO A 989 -3.74 46.81 -18.30
N TYR A 990 -3.03 45.70 -18.07
CA TYR A 990 -3.57 44.35 -18.19
C TYR A 990 -3.95 43.80 -16.81
N GLU A 991 -4.96 42.95 -16.79
CA GLU A 991 -5.50 42.33 -15.60
C GLU A 991 -5.30 40.81 -15.62
N GLY A 992 -5.80 40.13 -14.59
CA GLY A 992 -5.70 38.68 -14.43
C GLY A 992 -4.41 38.21 -13.73
N PRO A 993 -4.31 36.91 -13.42
CA PRO A 993 -3.28 36.31 -12.54
C PRO A 993 -1.84 36.47 -13.05
N PHE A 994 -1.69 36.64 -14.37
CA PHE A 994 -0.41 36.72 -15.09
C PHE A 994 -0.29 38.04 -15.87
N CYS A 995 -1.20 38.99 -15.62
CA CYS A 995 -1.30 40.28 -16.33
C CYS A 995 -1.41 40.13 -17.86
N LYS A 996 -2.25 39.19 -18.32
CA LYS A 996 -2.49 38.92 -19.75
C LYS A 996 -3.87 39.36 -20.25
N LYS A 997 -4.84 39.55 -19.35
CA LYS A 997 -6.22 39.87 -19.72
C LYS A 997 -6.29 41.35 -20.11
N GLY A 998 -6.65 41.63 -21.36
CA GLY A 998 -6.87 42.99 -21.84
C GLY A 998 -8.35 43.34 -21.77
N SER A 999 -8.71 44.37 -21.03
CA SER A 999 -10.05 44.97 -21.02
C SER A 999 -10.13 46.14 -22.00
N LEU A 1000 -11.29 46.35 -22.63
CA LEU A 1000 -11.55 47.54 -23.43
C LEU A 1000 -12.38 48.53 -22.61
N GLN A 1001 -11.82 49.71 -22.31
CA GLN A 1001 -12.53 50.80 -21.66
C GLN A 1001 -12.69 51.97 -22.62
N VAL A 1002 -13.92 52.48 -22.75
CA VAL A 1002 -14.21 53.74 -23.44
C VAL A 1002 -14.50 54.80 -22.38
N ARG A 1003 -13.61 55.78 -22.25
CA ARG A 1003 -13.77 56.91 -21.33
C ARG A 1003 -14.24 58.13 -22.10
N TYR A 1004 -15.38 58.69 -21.71
CA TYR A 1004 -16.01 59.81 -22.39
C TYR A 1004 -16.21 60.99 -21.43
N GLN A 1005 -15.52 62.10 -21.68
CA GLN A 1005 -15.54 63.31 -20.85
C GLN A 1005 -16.05 64.51 -21.67
N LEU A 1006 -17.08 65.20 -21.16
CA LEU A 1006 -17.68 66.40 -21.78
C LEU A 1006 -17.39 67.69 -21.00
N SER A 1007 -17.29 67.60 -19.67
CA SER A 1007 -17.00 68.72 -18.76
C SER A 1007 -15.79 68.38 -17.86
N LYS A 1008 -15.22 69.37 -17.19
CA LYS A 1008 -14.08 69.16 -16.26
C LYS A 1008 -14.46 68.36 -15.01
N GLU A 1009 -15.75 68.17 -14.73
CA GLU A 1009 -16.24 67.62 -13.47
C GLU A 1009 -16.81 66.19 -13.59
N GLU A 1010 -17.07 65.68 -14.81
CA GLU A 1010 -17.71 64.37 -14.99
C GLU A 1010 -17.08 63.54 -16.13
N ILE A 1011 -16.54 62.37 -15.78
CA ILE A 1011 -15.98 61.36 -16.71
C ILE A 1011 -16.87 60.12 -16.65
N HIS A 1012 -17.46 59.74 -17.78
CA HIS A 1012 -18.20 58.49 -17.88
C HIS A 1012 -17.29 57.39 -18.41
N VAL A 1013 -17.20 56.29 -17.67
CA VAL A 1013 -16.38 55.13 -18.01
C VAL A 1013 -17.29 53.99 -18.43
N PHE A 1014 -17.11 53.51 -19.66
CA PHE A 1014 -17.80 52.34 -20.18
C PHE A 1014 -16.80 51.20 -20.27
N THR A 1015 -16.87 50.27 -19.32
CA THR A 1015 -15.99 49.11 -19.23
C THR A 1015 -16.64 47.92 -19.95
N ILE A 1016 -15.86 47.23 -20.79
CA ILE A 1016 -16.33 46.14 -21.65
C ILE A 1016 -15.49 44.90 -21.32
N ASP A 1017 -16.08 43.99 -20.55
CA ASP A 1017 -15.35 42.91 -19.85
C ASP A 1017 -15.81 41.51 -20.27
N THR A 1018 -16.63 41.42 -21.32
CA THR A 1018 -17.29 40.18 -21.74
C THR A 1018 -16.32 39.13 -22.30
N GLU A 1019 -15.16 39.56 -22.80
CA GLU A 1019 -14.10 38.69 -23.31
C GLU A 1019 -12.72 39.37 -23.22
N ASN A 1020 -11.64 38.61 -23.44
CA ASN A 1020 -10.28 39.17 -23.51
C ASN A 1020 -10.07 39.84 -24.87
N PHE A 1021 -9.91 41.17 -24.91
CA PHE A 1021 -9.67 41.94 -26.12
C PHE A 1021 -8.20 41.96 -26.56
N ALA A 1022 -7.28 41.46 -25.73
CA ALA A 1022 -5.87 41.25 -26.09
C ALA A 1022 -5.63 39.83 -26.67
N ASN A 1023 -6.57 39.32 -27.47
CA ASN A 1023 -6.58 37.95 -27.99
C ASN A 1023 -5.98 37.80 -29.41
N ARG A 1024 -5.37 38.84 -29.97
CA ARG A 1024 -4.82 38.92 -31.35
C ARG A 1024 -5.86 38.75 -32.47
N ARG A 1025 -7.16 38.86 -32.18
CA ARG A 1025 -8.24 38.85 -33.17
C ARG A 1025 -8.63 40.28 -33.55
N LEU A 1026 -9.31 40.41 -34.68
CA LEU A 1026 -9.88 41.69 -35.11
C LEU A 1026 -11.19 41.92 -34.36
N HIS A 1027 -11.26 43.04 -33.63
CA HIS A 1027 -12.47 43.53 -32.96
C HIS A 1027 -12.93 44.83 -33.59
N HIS A 1028 -14.23 45.01 -33.74
CA HIS A 1028 -14.85 46.18 -34.35
C HIS A 1028 -15.54 47.07 -33.30
N LEU A 1029 -14.91 48.21 -32.97
CA LEU A 1029 -15.45 49.22 -32.07
C LEU A 1029 -16.15 50.34 -32.85
N LYS A 1030 -17.44 50.55 -32.59
CA LYS A 1030 -18.25 51.64 -33.15
C LYS A 1030 -18.79 52.53 -32.04
N ILE A 1031 -18.35 53.78 -32.02
CA ILE A 1031 -18.84 54.81 -31.09
C ILE A 1031 -19.66 55.81 -31.90
N ASN A 1032 -20.96 55.91 -31.62
CA ASN A 1032 -21.87 56.85 -32.28
C ASN A 1032 -22.49 57.80 -31.25
N ARG A 1033 -22.49 59.10 -31.55
CA ARG A 1033 -23.13 60.12 -30.74
C ARG A 1033 -24.14 60.90 -31.57
N GLU A 1034 -25.39 60.90 -31.13
CA GLU A 1034 -26.48 61.66 -31.74
C GLU A 1034 -27.13 62.57 -30.69
N GLY A 1035 -26.85 63.87 -30.78
CA GLY A 1035 -27.31 64.85 -29.80
C GLY A 1035 -26.85 64.52 -28.38
N ARG A 1036 -27.80 64.05 -27.56
CA ARG A 1036 -27.59 63.67 -26.15
C ARG A 1036 -27.29 62.17 -25.96
N GLY A 1037 -27.50 61.33 -26.97
CA GLY A 1037 -27.26 59.90 -26.88
C GLY A 1037 -25.86 59.51 -27.34
N LEU A 1038 -25.17 58.69 -26.55
CA LEU A 1038 -23.95 57.99 -26.92
C LEU A 1038 -24.24 56.49 -26.93
N THR A 1039 -23.94 55.85 -28.05
CA THR A 1039 -24.00 54.40 -28.20
C THR A 1039 -22.62 53.87 -28.54
N ILE A 1040 -22.16 52.91 -27.75
CA ILE A 1040 -20.90 52.20 -27.94
C ILE A 1040 -21.26 50.77 -28.29
N GLN A 1041 -20.81 50.31 -29.45
CA GLN A 1041 -21.00 48.96 -29.92
C GLN A 1041 -19.64 48.31 -30.14
N VAL A 1042 -19.46 47.12 -29.57
CA VAL A 1042 -18.27 46.29 -29.80
C VAL A 1042 -18.74 44.98 -30.40
N ASP A 1043 -18.24 44.70 -31.60
CA ASP A 1043 -18.64 43.57 -32.44
C ASP A 1043 -20.19 43.53 -32.65
N GLU A 1044 -20.75 42.39 -33.07
CA GLU A 1044 -22.20 42.27 -33.34
C GLU A 1044 -23.05 42.01 -32.08
N GLN A 1045 -22.42 41.82 -30.91
CA GLN A 1045 -23.08 41.27 -29.72
C GLN A 1045 -23.30 42.25 -28.57
N LEU A 1046 -22.49 43.31 -28.41
CA LEU A 1046 -22.61 44.22 -27.27
C LEU A 1046 -22.88 45.66 -27.69
N ARG A 1047 -24.00 46.24 -27.21
CA ARG A 1047 -24.38 47.64 -27.44
C ARG A 1047 -24.74 48.33 -26.13
N LEU A 1048 -23.88 49.24 -25.69
CA LEU A 1048 -24.10 50.12 -24.54
C LEU A 1048 -24.69 51.45 -25.03
N SER A 1049 -25.70 51.97 -24.34
CA SER A 1049 -26.32 53.27 -24.65
C SER A 1049 -26.42 54.14 -23.39
N TYR A 1050 -26.12 55.43 -23.54
CA TYR A 1050 -26.16 56.41 -22.45
C TYR A 1050 -26.66 57.76 -22.95
N ASN A 1051 -27.46 58.46 -22.14
CA ASN A 1051 -28.02 59.78 -22.47
C ASN A 1051 -27.52 60.85 -21.48
N PHE A 1052 -26.92 61.92 -21.99
CA PHE A 1052 -26.38 63.03 -21.18
C PHE A 1052 -27.44 64.08 -20.80
N SER A 1053 -27.18 64.84 -19.74
CA SER A 1053 -28.01 65.95 -19.24
C SER A 1053 -28.11 67.12 -20.25
N PRO A 1054 -29.19 67.94 -20.20
CA PRO A 1054 -29.48 68.96 -21.23
C PRO A 1054 -28.51 70.15 -21.29
N GLU A 1055 -27.61 70.33 -20.32
CA GLU A 1055 -26.64 71.44 -20.26
C GLU A 1055 -25.30 71.14 -20.97
N ALA A 1056 -25.12 69.92 -21.49
CA ALA A 1056 -23.85 69.48 -22.10
C ALA A 1056 -23.81 69.74 -23.63
N GLU A 1057 -23.30 70.90 -24.05
CA GLU A 1057 -22.97 71.18 -25.46
C GLU A 1057 -21.64 70.54 -25.87
N PHE A 1058 -21.66 69.61 -26.84
CA PHE A 1058 -20.45 69.04 -27.42
C PHE A 1058 -19.84 70.01 -28.44
N ARG A 1059 -18.63 70.52 -28.17
CA ARG A 1059 -17.84 71.27 -29.15
C ARG A 1059 -17.03 70.28 -29.99
N ALA A 1060 -17.03 70.47 -31.32
CA ALA A 1060 -16.31 69.60 -32.24
C ALA A 1060 -14.85 69.37 -31.79
N GLY A 1061 -14.43 68.10 -31.74
CA GLY A 1061 -13.09 67.71 -31.33
C GLY A 1061 -12.02 68.39 -32.20
N LYS A 1062 -11.03 69.01 -31.57
CA LYS A 1062 -9.96 69.78 -32.25
C LYS A 1062 -8.91 68.90 -32.91
N SER A 1063 -8.67 67.70 -32.35
CA SER A 1063 -7.68 66.74 -32.84
C SER A 1063 -8.12 65.32 -32.44
N LEU A 1064 -7.69 64.32 -33.21
CA LEU A 1064 -7.85 62.91 -32.90
C LEU A 1064 -6.46 62.27 -32.88
N THR A 1065 -6.06 61.75 -31.73
CA THR A 1065 -4.78 61.05 -31.57
C THR A 1065 -5.04 59.55 -31.59
N LEU A 1066 -4.34 58.83 -32.45
CA LEU A 1066 -4.38 57.37 -32.53
C LEU A 1066 -3.04 56.83 -32.02
N GLY A 1067 -3.11 55.88 -31.10
CA GLY A 1067 -1.92 55.23 -30.56
C GLY A 1067 -1.45 55.80 -29.24
N LYS A 1068 -0.43 56.67 -29.27
CA LYS A 1068 0.14 57.28 -28.06
C LYS A 1068 -0.20 58.77 -27.99
N VAL A 1069 -0.77 59.20 -26.87
CA VAL A 1069 -1.07 60.60 -26.58
C VAL A 1069 0.20 61.31 -26.09
N THR A 1070 0.64 62.37 -26.77
CA THR A 1070 1.90 63.06 -26.49
C THR A 1070 1.75 64.29 -25.58
N GLU A 1071 0.55 64.88 -25.50
CA GLU A 1071 0.22 65.93 -24.53
C GLU A 1071 -0.39 65.30 -23.27
N THR A 1072 0.38 65.25 -22.17
CA THR A 1072 0.00 64.58 -20.92
C THR A 1072 -0.57 65.51 -19.84
N LEU A 1073 -0.53 66.83 -20.05
CA LEU A 1073 -1.07 67.83 -19.11
C LEU A 1073 -2.60 67.75 -19.06
N GLY A 1074 -3.13 67.27 -17.92
CA GLY A 1074 -4.57 67.15 -17.68
C GLY A 1074 -5.20 65.83 -18.14
N LEU A 1075 -4.39 64.81 -18.43
CA LEU A 1075 -4.88 63.47 -18.76
C LEU A 1075 -5.37 62.74 -17.50
N ASP A 1076 -6.49 62.01 -17.63
CA ASP A 1076 -6.99 61.12 -16.57
C ASP A 1076 -5.93 60.09 -16.15
N ALA A 1077 -5.84 59.78 -14.85
CA ALA A 1077 -4.75 58.97 -14.30
C ALA A 1077 -4.68 57.56 -14.90
N GLU A 1078 -5.82 56.94 -15.16
CA GLU A 1078 -5.90 55.61 -15.77
C GLU A 1078 -5.58 55.65 -17.28
N VAL A 1079 -5.98 56.72 -17.97
CA VAL A 1079 -5.57 56.94 -19.37
C VAL A 1079 -4.06 57.19 -19.45
N ALA A 1080 -3.48 57.93 -18.50
CA ALA A 1080 -2.04 58.16 -18.42
C ALA A 1080 -1.26 56.85 -18.20
N LYS A 1081 -1.78 55.96 -17.35
CA LYS A 1081 -1.24 54.62 -17.10
C LYS A 1081 -1.26 53.74 -18.35
N ALA A 1082 -2.38 53.70 -19.08
CA ALA A 1082 -2.47 52.97 -20.35
C ALA A 1082 -1.60 53.58 -21.47
N ASN A 1083 -1.36 54.89 -21.41
CA ASN A 1083 -0.58 55.64 -22.40
C ASN A 1083 0.95 55.54 -22.23
N ILE A 1084 1.47 54.91 -21.16
CA ILE A 1084 2.91 54.76 -20.89
C ILE A 1084 3.64 54.15 -22.09
N LEU A 1085 3.13 53.03 -22.61
CA LEU A 1085 3.68 52.34 -23.78
C LEU A 1085 3.05 52.81 -25.10
N GLY A 1086 1.86 53.42 -25.04
CA GLY A 1086 1.02 53.69 -26.22
C GLY A 1086 0.35 52.41 -26.75
N PHE A 1087 -0.47 52.54 -27.79
CA PHE A 1087 -1.08 51.37 -28.44
C PHE A 1087 -0.02 50.54 -29.19
N ILE A 1088 0.07 49.25 -28.87
CA ILE A 1088 0.89 48.27 -29.57
C ILE A 1088 -0.05 47.23 -30.17
N GLY A 1089 -0.23 47.27 -31.49
CA GLY A 1089 -1.15 46.39 -32.21
C GLY A 1089 -1.49 46.92 -33.59
N CYS A 1090 -2.51 46.35 -34.21
CA CYS A 1090 -3.03 46.79 -35.51
C CYS A 1090 -4.29 47.63 -35.33
N LEU A 1091 -4.33 48.82 -35.95
CA LEU A 1091 -5.56 49.56 -36.18
C LEU A 1091 -5.90 49.49 -37.66
N ALA A 1092 -7.12 49.05 -37.98
CA ALA A 1092 -7.61 48.95 -39.34
C ALA A 1092 -8.89 49.78 -39.48
N SER A 1093 -9.12 50.31 -40.70
CA SER A 1093 -10.38 50.96 -41.07
C SER A 1093 -10.87 52.07 -40.13
N VAL A 1094 -9.94 52.79 -39.46
CA VAL A 1094 -10.31 53.89 -38.56
C VAL A 1094 -11.00 55.00 -39.34
N GLN A 1095 -12.24 55.30 -38.96
CA GLN A 1095 -13.07 56.35 -39.53
C GLN A 1095 -13.58 57.26 -38.41
N TYR A 1096 -13.40 58.56 -38.58
CA TYR A 1096 -13.97 59.58 -37.71
C TYR A 1096 -14.81 60.53 -38.57
N ASN A 1097 -16.14 60.46 -38.39
CA ASN A 1097 -17.10 61.13 -39.27
C ASN A 1097 -16.84 60.79 -40.75
N HIS A 1098 -16.50 61.79 -41.57
CA HIS A 1098 -16.19 61.63 -43.01
C HIS A 1098 -14.68 61.50 -43.30
N ILE A 1099 -13.83 61.45 -42.28
CA ILE A 1099 -12.37 61.39 -42.42
C ILE A 1099 -11.87 59.98 -42.11
N ALA A 1100 -11.01 59.45 -42.97
CA ALA A 1100 -10.31 58.17 -42.78
C ALA A 1100 -8.82 58.45 -42.46
N PRO A 1101 -8.47 58.77 -41.21
CA PRO A 1101 -7.14 59.27 -40.85
C PRO A 1101 -5.99 58.30 -41.20
N LEU A 1102 -6.16 56.99 -41.04
CA LEU A 1102 -5.11 56.02 -41.40
C LEU A 1102 -4.87 55.95 -42.93
N LYS A 1103 -5.94 56.02 -43.73
CA LYS A 1103 -5.83 56.05 -45.19
C LYS A 1103 -5.16 57.34 -45.67
N ALA A 1104 -5.46 58.46 -45.02
CA ALA A 1104 -4.84 59.75 -45.30
C ALA A 1104 -3.34 59.75 -44.91
N ALA A 1105 -3.00 59.17 -43.75
CA ALA A 1105 -1.63 59.03 -43.26
C ALA A 1105 -0.74 58.16 -44.18
N LEU A 1106 -1.26 57.02 -44.66
CA LEU A 1106 -0.48 56.07 -45.46
C LEU A 1106 -0.36 56.46 -46.94
N ARG A 1107 -1.37 57.11 -47.53
CA ARG A 1107 -1.38 57.42 -48.98
C ARG A 1107 -1.03 58.88 -49.32
N HIS A 1108 -1.24 59.82 -48.40
CA HIS A 1108 -1.12 61.26 -48.65
C HIS A 1108 -0.48 62.02 -47.49
N ALA A 1109 0.61 61.49 -46.92
CA ALA A 1109 1.29 62.03 -45.73
C ALA A 1109 1.72 63.52 -45.83
N THR A 1110 1.96 64.04 -47.04
CA THR A 1110 2.44 65.41 -47.27
C THR A 1110 1.33 66.44 -47.50
N ILE A 1111 0.07 66.01 -47.69
CA ILE A 1111 -1.06 66.90 -48.07
C ILE A 1111 -2.25 66.77 -47.09
N ALA A 1112 -2.30 65.72 -46.27
CA ALA A 1112 -3.37 65.49 -45.31
C ALA A 1112 -3.13 66.21 -43.95
N PRO A 1113 -4.19 66.60 -43.20
CA PRO A 1113 -4.09 67.20 -41.86
C PRO A 1113 -3.76 66.14 -40.79
N VAL A 1114 -2.75 65.31 -41.04
CA VAL A 1114 -2.32 64.22 -40.14
C VAL A 1114 -0.83 64.39 -39.84
N THR A 1115 -0.46 64.34 -38.57
CA THR A 1115 0.93 64.36 -38.12
C THR A 1115 1.28 62.98 -37.56
N ILE A 1116 2.31 62.34 -38.09
CA ILE A 1116 2.81 61.04 -37.61
C ILE A 1116 4.04 61.29 -36.74
N GLN A 1117 4.01 60.83 -35.50
CA GLN A 1117 5.14 60.83 -34.59
C GLN A 1117 5.45 59.38 -34.20
N GLY A 1118 6.66 58.90 -34.53
CA GLY A 1118 7.05 57.49 -34.39
C GLY A 1118 6.89 56.68 -35.69
N THR A 1119 7.02 55.36 -35.58
CA THR A 1119 7.01 54.44 -36.73
C THR A 1119 5.59 53.96 -37.04
N LEU A 1120 5.07 54.30 -38.22
CA LEU A 1120 3.81 53.78 -38.75
C LEU A 1120 4.09 53.00 -40.04
N THR A 1121 3.81 51.70 -40.05
CA THR A 1121 4.05 50.81 -41.19
C THR A 1121 2.76 50.14 -41.64
N GLU A 1122 2.50 50.13 -42.94
CA GLU A 1122 1.41 49.33 -43.52
C GLU A 1122 1.69 47.84 -43.31
N SER A 1123 0.73 47.10 -42.78
CA SER A 1123 0.84 45.67 -42.47
C SER A 1123 -0.46 44.98 -42.85
N SER A 1124 -0.40 43.74 -43.32
CA SER A 1124 -1.58 42.96 -43.69
C SER A 1124 -2.36 42.42 -42.49
N CYS A 1125 -1.83 42.56 -41.26
CA CYS A 1125 -2.44 42.11 -40.01
C CYS A 1125 -3.24 40.79 -40.17
N SER A 1126 -2.61 39.78 -40.80
CA SER A 1126 -3.24 38.49 -41.05
C SER A 1126 -3.26 37.65 -39.77
N SER A 1127 -4.41 37.07 -39.45
CA SER A 1127 -4.53 36.04 -38.42
C SER A 1127 -3.77 34.78 -38.86
N VAL A 1128 -2.55 34.59 -38.37
CA VAL A 1128 -1.83 33.32 -38.52
C VAL A 1128 -2.37 32.35 -37.48
N MET A 1129 -3.04 31.29 -37.93
CA MET A 1129 -3.25 30.07 -37.14
C MET A 1129 -1.92 29.32 -37.02
N ASP A 1130 -1.74 28.73 -35.85
CA ASP A 1130 -0.58 27.98 -35.34
C ASP A 1130 0.20 27.14 -36.37
N SER A 1131 1.53 27.25 -36.34
CA SER A 1131 2.45 26.13 -36.62
C SER A 1131 3.87 26.40 -36.07
N ASP A 1132 4.28 25.53 -35.16
CA ASP A 1132 5.65 25.10 -34.77
C ASP A 1132 6.60 25.99 -33.94
N VAL A 1133 6.68 25.61 -32.64
CA VAL A 1133 7.84 25.04 -31.92
C VAL A 1133 9.26 25.54 -32.25
N ASN A 1134 9.95 26.03 -31.21
CA ASN A 1134 11.40 26.09 -30.95
C ASN A 1134 12.36 26.22 -32.16
N ALA A 1135 13.00 27.40 -32.27
CA ALA A 1135 14.36 27.50 -32.77
C ALA A 1135 15.16 28.55 -31.96
N VAL A 1136 16.34 28.12 -31.53
CA VAL A 1136 17.26 28.77 -30.60
C VAL A 1136 18.34 29.56 -31.38
N THR A 1137 18.81 30.65 -30.76
CA THR A 1137 20.14 31.31 -30.85
C THR A 1137 20.61 32.11 -32.07
N THR A 1138 20.95 33.39 -31.78
CA THR A 1138 22.19 34.17 -32.13
C THR A 1138 22.50 34.44 -33.61
N VAL A 1139 23.17 35.50 -34.10
CA VAL A 1139 24.16 36.52 -33.68
C VAL A 1139 24.03 37.69 -34.72
N HIS A 1140 24.44 38.96 -34.59
CA HIS A 1140 25.81 39.54 -34.65
C HIS A 1140 25.74 41.08 -34.78
N SER A 1141 26.54 41.81 -33.97
CA SER A 1141 27.64 42.77 -34.31
C SER A 1141 27.24 44.05 -35.10
N SER A 1142 27.87 45.22 -34.95
CA SER A 1142 29.26 45.54 -34.63
C SER A 1142 29.45 46.99 -34.14
N SER A 1143 30.63 47.18 -33.52
CA SER A 1143 31.54 48.36 -33.56
C SER A 1143 31.12 49.68 -32.90
N ASP A 1144 31.83 50.04 -31.83
CA ASP A 1144 32.66 51.26 -31.91
C ASP A 1144 33.96 51.19 -31.09
N LEU A 1145 34.86 52.06 -31.51
CA LEU A 1145 36.32 52.04 -31.57
C LEU A 1145 37.12 52.05 -30.26
N PHE A 1146 38.33 51.46 -30.33
CA PHE A 1146 39.46 51.66 -29.43
C PHE A 1146 39.91 53.14 -29.39
N GLY A 1147 40.08 53.68 -28.18
CA GLY A 1147 40.83 54.90 -27.85
C GLY A 1147 41.62 54.69 -26.55
N LYS A 1148 42.92 55.00 -26.59
CA LYS A 1148 44.01 54.60 -25.68
C LYS A 1148 43.99 55.23 -24.26
N THR A 1149 44.66 54.50 -23.35
CA THR A 1149 45.52 54.92 -22.20
C THR A 1149 44.98 55.91 -21.17
N ASP A 1150 44.98 55.56 -19.87
CA ASP A 1150 46.14 55.77 -19.00
C ASP A 1150 45.98 55.11 -17.60
N GLU A 1151 47.10 55.03 -16.89
CA GLU A 1151 47.41 54.32 -15.64
C GLU A 1151 46.62 54.67 -14.36
N ARG A 1152 46.74 53.73 -13.39
CA ARG A 1152 46.93 53.87 -11.92
C ARG A 1152 45.87 53.31 -10.97
N GLU A 1153 46.41 52.50 -10.07
CA GLU A 1153 45.87 51.94 -8.82
C GLU A 1153 45.82 53.02 -7.69
N PRO A 1154 45.44 52.68 -6.44
CA PRO A 1154 44.16 53.00 -5.78
C PRO A 1154 44.28 54.08 -4.68
N LEU A 1155 43.17 54.50 -4.03
CA LEU A 1155 43.09 54.79 -2.58
C LEU A 1155 41.75 55.45 -2.13
N THR A 1156 41.14 54.81 -1.12
CA THR A 1156 40.52 55.35 0.11
C THR A 1156 39.19 56.14 0.16
N ASN A 1157 38.38 55.66 1.12
CA ASN A 1157 37.58 56.37 2.13
C ASN A 1157 36.29 57.07 1.66
N ALA A 1158 35.12 56.49 1.98
CA ALA A 1158 34.40 56.63 3.25
C ALA A 1158 33.55 57.92 3.29
N VAL A 1159 32.23 57.75 3.19
CA VAL A 1159 31.24 58.77 3.54
C VAL A 1159 30.52 58.32 4.80
N ARG A 1160 30.68 59.16 5.82
CA ARG A 1160 30.11 59.11 7.16
C ARG A 1160 28.75 59.82 7.13
N SER A 1161 27.75 59.30 7.82
CA SER A 1161 26.64 60.11 8.34
C SER A 1161 26.30 59.67 9.75
N ASP A 1162 26.28 60.66 10.65
CA ASP A 1162 26.17 60.51 12.09
C ASP A 1162 24.74 60.18 12.55
N SER A 1163 24.63 59.25 13.50
CA SER A 1163 23.47 59.08 14.40
C SER A 1163 23.90 58.41 15.70
N ALA A 1164 24.93 58.96 16.36
CA ALA A 1164 25.54 58.36 17.55
C ALA A 1164 24.99 58.89 18.90
N VAL A 1165 24.13 59.90 18.91
CA VAL A 1165 23.74 60.56 20.18
C VAL A 1165 22.46 60.00 20.80
N ILE A 1166 21.59 59.35 20.02
CA ILE A 1166 20.31 58.82 20.53
C ILE A 1166 20.44 57.36 21.03
N GLY A 1167 21.31 56.55 20.43
CA GLY A 1167 21.54 55.16 20.84
C GLY A 1167 22.25 55.01 22.18
N GLY A 1168 23.13 55.96 22.54
CA GLY A 1168 23.88 55.92 23.80
C GLY A 1168 22.99 56.08 25.04
N VAL A 1169 21.95 56.92 24.96
CA VAL A 1169 21.04 57.15 26.09
C VAL A 1169 20.16 55.92 26.34
N ILE A 1170 19.70 55.26 25.27
CA ILE A 1170 18.87 54.04 25.36
C ILE A 1170 19.68 52.87 25.92
N ALA A 1171 20.94 52.71 25.50
CA ALA A 1171 21.82 51.65 26.00
C ALA A 1171 22.11 51.77 27.50
N VAL A 1172 22.31 52.99 28.02
CA VAL A 1172 22.54 53.22 29.46
C VAL A 1172 21.30 52.89 30.28
N VAL A 1173 20.09 53.24 29.81
CA VAL A 1173 18.84 52.91 30.51
C VAL A 1173 18.61 51.39 30.54
N ILE A 1174 18.86 50.69 29.44
CA ILE A 1174 18.76 49.22 29.39
C ILE A 1174 19.78 48.57 30.33
N PHE A 1175 21.01 49.09 30.38
CA PHE A 1175 22.05 48.53 31.25
C PHE A 1175 21.71 48.71 32.75
N ILE A 1176 21.11 49.84 33.13
CA ILE A 1176 20.63 50.06 34.51
C ILE A 1176 19.49 49.09 34.84
N ILE A 1177 18.53 48.86 33.92
CA ILE A 1177 17.43 47.92 34.13
C ILE A 1177 17.95 46.49 34.29
N ILE A 1178 18.88 46.05 33.44
CA ILE A 1178 19.48 44.71 33.53
C ILE A 1178 20.29 44.54 34.83
N SER A 1179 20.98 45.59 35.27
CA SER A 1179 21.73 45.57 36.53
C SER A 1179 20.82 45.44 37.75
N VAL A 1180 19.68 46.14 37.76
CA VAL A 1180 18.67 46.03 38.85
C VAL A 1180 18.02 44.65 38.85
N ILE A 1181 17.68 44.09 37.68
CA ILE A 1181 17.15 42.73 37.57
C ILE A 1181 18.15 41.71 38.08
N GLY A 1182 19.44 41.84 37.71
CA GLY A 1182 20.51 40.96 38.17
C GLY A 1182 20.72 40.99 39.68
N ILE A 1183 20.60 42.17 40.31
CA ILE A 1183 20.68 42.29 41.78
C ILE A 1183 19.46 41.62 42.44
N MET A 1184 18.25 41.79 41.89
CA MET A 1184 17.03 41.14 42.39
C MET A 1184 17.07 39.62 42.24
N THR A 1185 17.57 39.07 41.13
CA THR A 1185 17.75 37.62 40.99
C THR A 1185 18.79 37.08 41.96
N ARG A 1186 19.87 37.82 42.22
CA ARG A 1186 20.89 37.42 43.21
C ARG A 1186 20.34 37.42 44.64
N PHE A 1187 19.50 38.40 44.98
CA PHE A 1187 18.82 38.48 46.28
C PHE A 1187 17.81 37.33 46.47
N LEU A 1188 17.03 37.00 45.43
CA LEU A 1188 16.08 35.87 45.45
C LEU A 1188 16.79 34.51 45.49
N TYR A 1189 17.96 34.38 44.85
CA TYR A 1189 18.73 33.14 44.85
C TYR A 1189 19.39 32.87 46.21
N GLN A 1190 19.91 33.92 46.87
CA GLN A 1190 20.45 33.81 48.23
C GLN A 1190 19.35 33.45 49.27
N HIS A 1191 18.14 33.97 49.10
CA HIS A 1191 17.02 33.63 50.00
C HIS A 1191 16.48 32.20 49.81
N ARG A 1192 16.66 31.60 48.62
CA ARG A 1192 16.27 30.19 48.34
C ARG A 1192 17.28 29.16 48.86
N GLN A 1193 18.56 29.52 49.00
CA GLN A 1193 19.58 28.60 49.53
C GLN A 1193 19.48 28.37 51.04
N SER A 1194 18.93 29.33 51.81
CA SER A 1194 18.73 29.17 53.26
C SER A 1194 17.62 28.18 53.64
N HIS A 1195 16.76 27.78 52.69
CA HIS A 1195 15.66 26.84 52.93
C HIS A 1195 15.96 25.39 52.50
N ARG A 1196 17.11 25.12 51.87
CA ARG A 1196 17.42 23.80 51.29
C ARG A 1196 18.44 22.98 52.10
N THR A 1197 18.96 23.51 53.20
CA THR A 1197 20.04 22.92 54.02
C THR A 1197 19.57 22.10 55.22
N ASN A 1198 18.29 21.71 55.29
CA ASN A 1198 17.74 21.01 56.46
C ASN A 1198 17.23 19.58 56.23
N GLN A 1199 17.56 18.91 55.12
CA GLN A 1199 17.28 17.46 55.02
C GLN A 1199 18.13 16.77 53.94
N MET A 1200 19.35 16.38 54.31
CA MET A 1200 20.01 15.18 53.78
C MET A 1200 20.48 14.37 54.97
N GLU A 1201 20.12 13.09 55.04
CA GLU A 1201 21.03 11.98 55.42
C GLU A 1201 20.28 10.65 55.52
N LYS A 1202 20.55 9.69 54.61
CA LYS A 1202 21.23 8.40 54.88
C LYS A 1202 21.05 7.37 53.75
N GLU A 1203 21.98 6.43 53.75
CA GLU A 1203 22.52 5.64 52.64
C GLU A 1203 22.27 4.12 52.83
N TYR A 1204 22.23 3.36 51.71
CA TYR A 1204 22.36 1.88 51.49
C TYR A 1204 21.23 0.89 51.93
N PRO A 1205 21.21 -0.40 51.50
CA PRO A 1205 21.33 -1.05 50.16
C PRO A 1205 20.31 -2.24 49.92
N GLU A 1206 20.40 -2.89 48.75
CA GLU A 1206 20.02 -4.29 48.34
C GLU A 1206 18.84 -5.11 48.96
N ASN A 1207 18.15 -5.83 48.04
CA ASN A 1207 17.45 -7.13 48.13
C ASN A 1207 15.91 -7.24 48.15
N LEU A 1208 15.47 -8.17 47.28
CA LEU A 1208 14.38 -9.16 47.35
C LEU A 1208 12.92 -8.84 46.94
N ASP A 1209 12.44 -9.74 46.08
CA ASP A 1209 11.08 -10.14 45.73
C ASP A 1209 10.02 -9.96 46.84
N THR A 1210 8.78 -9.59 46.46
CA THR A 1210 7.63 -10.52 46.45
C THR A 1210 6.33 -9.83 46.04
N SER A 1211 5.50 -10.65 45.39
CA SER A 1211 4.10 -10.46 44.98
C SER A 1211 3.18 -9.74 45.97
N PHE A 1212 2.15 -9.05 45.46
CA PHE A 1212 0.78 -9.32 45.93
C PHE A 1212 -0.25 -9.13 44.82
N ARG A 1213 -1.24 -10.03 44.90
CA ARG A 1213 -2.30 -10.38 43.96
C ARG A 1213 -3.60 -9.73 44.45
N ASN A 1214 -4.44 -9.31 43.51
CA ASN A 1214 -5.90 -9.09 43.55
C ASN A 1214 -6.59 -8.76 44.88
N ASP A 1215 -7.40 -7.68 44.85
CA ASP A 1215 -8.77 -7.73 45.36
C ASP A 1215 -9.71 -6.92 44.45
N ILE A 1216 -10.83 -7.57 44.13
CA ILE A 1216 -12.01 -6.99 43.48
C ILE A 1216 -12.84 -6.38 44.61
N ASP A 1217 -13.22 -5.10 44.50
CA ASP A 1217 -14.49 -4.67 45.06
C ASP A 1217 -15.20 -3.66 44.17
N LEU A 1218 -16.51 -3.83 44.12
CA LEU A 1218 -17.48 -3.28 43.20
C LEU A 1218 -18.06 -1.99 43.76
N GLN A 1219 -17.83 -0.84 43.12
CA GLN A 1219 -18.76 0.29 43.27
C GLN A 1219 -18.73 1.26 42.08
N SER A 1220 -19.92 1.49 41.55
CA SER A 1220 -20.31 2.37 40.47
C SER A 1220 -19.98 3.84 40.73
N THR A 1221 -19.40 4.53 39.74
CA THR A 1221 -19.81 5.90 39.38
C THR A 1221 -19.31 6.27 37.97
N VAL A 1222 -20.25 6.87 37.23
CA VAL A 1222 -20.18 7.43 35.88
C VAL A 1222 -19.22 8.64 35.82
N SER A 1223 -18.29 8.68 34.86
CA SER A 1223 -18.02 9.87 34.01
C SER A 1223 -16.88 9.64 33.00
N GLU A 1224 -17.17 9.95 31.73
CA GLU A 1224 -16.25 10.51 30.71
C GLU A 1224 -15.05 9.67 30.24
N CYS A 1225 -15.30 8.79 29.26
CA CYS A 1225 -14.28 8.31 28.33
C CYS A 1225 -13.83 9.43 27.37
N LYS A 1226 -12.60 9.93 27.55
CA LYS A 1226 -11.83 10.55 26.45
C LYS A 1226 -11.39 9.45 25.49
N ARG A 1227 -11.83 9.54 24.24
CA ARG A 1227 -11.36 8.74 23.11
C ARG A 1227 -9.94 9.19 22.76
N GLU A 1228 -8.98 8.31 23.01
CA GLU A 1228 -7.68 8.34 22.34
C GLU A 1228 -7.87 7.83 20.91
N TYR A 1229 -7.57 8.69 19.94
CA TYR A 1229 -7.56 8.33 18.54
C TYR A 1229 -6.20 7.69 18.23
N PHE A 1230 -6.21 6.43 17.81
CA PHE A 1230 -5.10 5.80 17.11
C PHE A 1230 -5.15 6.28 15.65
N ILE A 1231 -4.05 6.88 15.19
CA ILE A 1231 -3.75 7.17 13.77
C ILE A 1231 -3.06 5.94 13.20
#